data_AF-A0A484I3S1-F1
#
_entry.id   AF-A0A484I3S1-F1
#
_cell.length_a   1.000
_cell.length_b   1.000
_cell.length_c   1.000
_cell.angle_alpha   90.00
_cell.angle_beta   90.00
_cell.angle_gamma   90.00
#
_symmetry.space_group_name_H-M   'P 1'
#
loop_
_entity.id
_entity.type
_entity.pdbx_description
1 polymer ?
#
loop_
_entity_poly.entity_id
_entity_poly.type
_entity_poly.pdbx_seq_one_letter_code
_entity_poly.pdbx_strand_id
1 'polypeptide(L)'
;MIFKFKYNYFYPMPSKPIKKGTIISISDIHIGDNSIACWYNNQFHEPYLTRILEYIISQKDNIKELVILGDLFDFWTYPPNVQPPSITDILKANSNLFQLNGIFDKVVTALEGNVSYLAGNHDINITQADLDEIPLSNGYRITKRPDKYVTGNCLFTHGHLFTIFNAPDPNNPVPLGHFVTRLLSYSIQQNKVPAWKIEGFGAPSYKKILSDKRFLPVLNLILEMYAADKFDASTVERFVDIWVQVTKFPEDGTFKMADGSTKTIDDVKKDYANLFTNWVNTYGIEYVQKSIYTDAFASNMAWFTQQDALKNNVELTITGHTHYPTSGVEALVNDVNCGYECFAEPESQTSRYTFVEIKNFDEVPDSTVYQIIKSDRIDQKQLGDCKIKSTPFVTQDGWVWFQGTNNKLMKMKTDGSEITNFGLETKSTPFVTQDGWVWFQGTNNKLMKMKTDGSEITNPREYVTSTMPFVTQDGWVWFSDCIAKLTRMKTDGSIVDYPGITSALSTPFVTQDGWVWFQGTNNKLMKMKTDGSEITNPREYVTSTMPFVTQDGWVWFSDCIAKLTRMKTDGSIVDYPGITSALSTPFVTQDGWVWFQGTNNKLMKMKTDGSEITNPGNNYTKSTPFVSYDTTYFEGTDDTLWSLRWKYDCNPAMDIPLGSIVFGPFASDYSVYIRIINMSSITLQRSSFKNEYGKWVRGLEPAVLIVSGSTSGFWLQDNPGLAGTAGSVTYTTPTDTLALKFGCPLTSSNYLSITGSHGFKVSYKSKVANQEWYYNQISETGHPLSIVITIG
;
A
#
# COMPACT_ATOMS: atom_id res chain seq x y z
N MET A 1 -37.72 18.06 28.41
CA MET A 1 -36.72 18.38 29.45
C MET A 1 -35.35 18.00 28.87
N ILE A 2 -34.62 18.98 28.35
CA ILE A 2 -33.32 18.83 27.68
C ILE A 2 -32.37 19.74 28.44
N PHE A 3 -31.34 19.19 29.10
CA PHE A 3 -30.34 20.01 29.79
C PHE A 3 -29.11 20.20 28.89
N LYS A 4 -28.97 21.43 28.41
CA LYS A 4 -27.70 22.03 27.98
C LYS A 4 -26.94 22.47 29.22
N PHE A 5 -25.64 22.24 29.27
CA PHE A 5 -24.73 23.09 30.04
C PHE A 5 -23.59 23.57 29.14
N LYS A 6 -23.58 24.89 28.93
CA LYS A 6 -22.44 25.70 28.50
C LYS A 6 -21.67 26.11 29.74
N TYR A 7 -20.34 26.07 29.69
CA TYR A 7 -19.50 27.04 30.40
C TYR A 7 -18.33 27.46 29.51
N ASN A 8 -18.32 28.75 29.14
CA ASN A 8 -17.16 29.48 28.66
C ASN A 8 -16.55 30.21 29.85
N TYR A 9 -15.24 30.08 30.05
CA TYR A 9 -14.43 31.09 30.74
C TYR A 9 -13.18 31.35 29.89
N PHE A 10 -13.09 32.58 29.36
CA PHE A 10 -11.88 33.12 28.74
C PHE A 10 -10.98 33.72 29.83
N TYR A 11 -9.74 33.24 29.91
CA TYR A 11 -8.60 34.02 30.43
C TYR A 11 -7.56 34.10 29.30
N PRO A 12 -7.00 35.29 28.98
CA PRO A 12 -5.89 35.38 28.06
C PRO A 12 -4.61 35.03 28.84
N MET A 13 -4.00 33.89 28.50
CA MET A 13 -2.64 33.53 28.91
C MET A 13 -1.74 33.59 27.68
N PRO A 14 -0.48 34.01 27.83
CA PRO A 14 0.42 34.35 26.73
C PRO A 14 0.63 33.14 25.81
N SER A 15 0.63 33.40 24.51
CA SER A 15 0.90 32.43 23.45
C SER A 15 2.27 31.78 23.67
N LYS A 16 2.30 30.66 24.40
CA LYS A 16 3.38 29.69 24.26
C LYS A 16 3.34 29.20 22.80
N PRO A 17 4.51 28.99 22.16
CA PRO A 17 4.54 28.35 20.86
C PRO A 17 3.78 27.02 20.97
N ILE A 18 2.87 26.75 20.03
CA ILE A 18 2.24 25.43 19.93
C ILE A 18 3.39 24.45 19.73
N LYS A 19 3.70 23.64 20.75
CA LYS A 19 4.66 22.55 20.58
C LYS A 19 4.02 21.59 19.59
N LYS A 20 4.68 21.35 18.44
CA LYS A 20 4.43 20.20 17.57
C LYS A 20 4.28 18.96 18.46
N GLY A 21 3.09 18.37 18.50
CA GLY A 21 2.67 17.41 19.52
C GLY A 21 2.16 16.08 18.98
N THR A 22 2.05 15.97 17.65
CA THR A 22 1.51 14.80 16.96
C THR A 22 2.61 14.00 16.26
N ILE A 23 2.61 12.68 16.39
CA ILE A 23 3.39 11.78 15.54
C ILE A 23 2.43 11.11 14.56
N ILE A 24 2.80 11.04 13.28
CA ILE A 24 2.07 10.26 12.27
C ILE A 24 2.88 9.01 11.95
N SER A 25 2.23 7.86 11.86
CA SER A 25 2.85 6.58 11.45
C SER A 25 2.17 6.03 10.19
N ILE A 26 2.97 5.63 9.20
CA ILE A 26 2.54 4.92 7.98
C ILE A 26 3.37 3.65 7.84
N SER A 27 2.82 2.58 7.27
CA SER A 27 3.51 1.30 7.13
C SER A 27 3.09 0.57 5.84
N ASP A 28 3.69 -0.58 5.54
CA ASP A 28 3.13 -1.59 4.64
C ASP A 28 2.72 -1.09 3.23
N ILE A 29 3.49 -0.17 2.64
CA ILE A 29 3.20 0.46 1.33
C ILE A 29 3.69 -0.40 0.15
N HIS A 30 4.84 -1.06 0.31
CA HIS A 30 5.41 -2.05 -0.61
C HIS A 30 5.75 -1.51 -2.02
N ILE A 31 6.34 -0.31 -2.12
CA ILE A 31 6.67 0.31 -3.40
C ILE A 31 7.78 -0.49 -4.10
N GLY A 32 7.43 -1.11 -5.23
CA GLY A 32 8.36 -1.78 -6.15
C GLY A 32 8.50 -1.05 -7.48
N ASP A 33 8.94 -1.74 -8.53
CA ASP A 33 9.12 -1.18 -9.88
C ASP A 33 7.85 -1.20 -10.76
N ASN A 34 6.70 -1.51 -10.17
CA ASN A 34 5.40 -1.72 -10.84
C ASN A 34 5.35 -3.00 -11.72
N SER A 35 6.28 -3.94 -11.53
CA SER A 35 6.19 -5.28 -12.10
C SER A 35 4.88 -5.99 -11.73
N ILE A 36 4.48 -6.95 -12.56
CA ILE A 36 3.20 -7.66 -12.43
C ILE A 36 2.98 -8.29 -11.05
N ALA A 37 4.06 -8.70 -10.37
CA ALA A 37 3.99 -9.36 -9.07
C ALA A 37 4.07 -8.39 -7.88
N CYS A 38 4.42 -7.12 -8.09
CA CYS A 38 4.43 -6.10 -7.04
C CYS A 38 3.03 -5.89 -6.48
N TRP A 39 2.93 -5.80 -5.16
CA TRP A 39 1.67 -5.51 -4.48
C TRP A 39 1.27 -4.06 -4.71
N TYR A 40 2.23 -3.14 -4.64
CA TYR A 40 2.03 -1.75 -5.03
C TYR A 40 1.88 -1.59 -6.55
N ASN A 41 1.03 -0.63 -6.93
CA ASN A 41 0.89 -0.16 -8.30
C ASN A 41 0.63 1.35 -8.28
N ASN A 42 1.42 2.10 -9.03
CA ASN A 42 1.39 3.56 -9.05
C ASN A 42 0.08 4.15 -9.59
N GLN A 43 -0.67 3.42 -10.41
CA GLN A 43 -1.99 3.88 -10.83
C GLN A 43 -2.94 3.75 -9.64
N PHE A 44 -3.02 2.56 -9.04
CA PHE A 44 -4.00 2.28 -8.00
C PHE A 44 -3.69 2.93 -6.63
N HIS A 45 -2.47 2.75 -6.12
CA HIS A 45 -2.11 3.04 -4.73
C HIS A 45 -1.56 4.45 -4.51
N GLU A 46 -0.83 5.01 -5.49
CA GLU A 46 -0.18 6.34 -5.39
C GLU A 46 -1.16 7.46 -4.96
N PRO A 47 -2.40 7.53 -5.44
CA PRO A 47 -3.34 8.58 -5.03
C PRO A 47 -3.67 8.55 -3.53
N TYR A 48 -3.78 7.36 -2.94
CA TYR A 48 -4.06 7.19 -1.52
C TYR A 48 -2.86 7.63 -0.67
N LEU A 49 -1.65 7.17 -1.04
CA LEU A 49 -0.41 7.58 -0.37
C LEU A 49 -0.20 9.09 -0.48
N THR A 50 -0.34 9.64 -1.68
CA THR A 50 -0.21 11.08 -1.93
C THR A 50 -1.16 11.87 -1.05
N ARG A 51 -2.40 11.39 -0.86
CA ARG A 51 -3.37 12.07 0.00
C ARG A 51 -2.94 12.10 1.48
N ILE A 52 -2.35 11.03 1.99
CA ILE A 52 -1.80 10.97 3.36
C ILE A 52 -0.67 12.00 3.50
N LEU A 53 0.26 12.02 2.55
CA LEU A 53 1.38 12.96 2.58
C LEU A 53 0.92 14.42 2.43
N GLU A 54 -0.07 14.70 1.58
CA GLU A 54 -0.73 16.01 1.49
C GLU A 54 -1.42 16.39 2.81
N TYR A 55 -2.06 15.45 3.49
CA TYR A 55 -2.64 15.67 4.82
C TYR A 55 -1.56 16.08 5.83
N ILE A 56 -0.45 15.33 5.88
CA ILE A 56 0.69 15.64 6.75
C ILE A 56 1.24 17.04 6.45
N ILE A 57 1.46 17.38 5.18
CA ILE A 57 1.93 18.73 4.79
C ILE A 57 0.94 19.81 5.26
N SER A 58 -0.36 19.57 5.15
CA SER A 58 -1.39 20.52 5.61
C SER A 58 -1.41 20.70 7.14
N GLN A 59 -0.91 19.72 7.89
CA GLN A 59 -0.86 19.70 9.36
C GLN A 59 0.56 19.90 9.91
N LYS A 60 1.51 20.33 9.08
CA LYS A 60 2.95 20.41 9.42
C LYS A 60 3.26 21.19 10.70
N ASP A 61 2.45 22.17 11.05
CA ASP A 61 2.66 23.01 12.25
C ASP A 61 2.30 22.25 13.55
N ASN A 62 1.52 21.17 13.44
CA ASN A 62 1.09 20.32 14.56
C ASN A 62 1.92 19.03 14.66
N ILE A 63 2.52 18.59 13.56
CA ILE A 63 3.22 17.31 13.45
C ILE A 63 4.68 17.48 13.88
N LYS A 64 5.08 16.67 14.87
CA LYS A 64 6.45 16.56 15.36
C LYS A 64 7.30 15.68 14.45
N GLU A 65 6.77 14.54 14.03
CA GLU A 65 7.51 13.50 13.33
C GLU A 65 6.57 12.67 12.45
N LEU A 66 7.05 12.30 11.26
CA LEU A 66 6.49 11.20 10.47
C LEU A 66 7.37 9.95 10.68
N VAL A 67 6.78 8.85 11.11
CA VAL A 67 7.44 7.55 11.23
C VAL A 67 6.95 6.66 10.08
N ILE A 68 7.88 6.26 9.21
CA ILE A 68 7.67 5.24 8.18
C ILE A 68 8.08 3.91 8.80
N LEU A 69 7.10 3.08 9.13
CA LEU A 69 7.24 1.92 10.00
C LEU A 69 7.48 0.62 9.22
N GLY A 70 8.48 0.61 8.34
CA GLY A 70 8.83 -0.57 7.54
C GLY A 70 7.96 -0.81 6.31
N ASP A 71 8.46 -1.66 5.43
CA ASP A 71 7.84 -2.05 4.17
C ASP A 71 7.40 -0.84 3.33
N LEU A 72 8.24 0.21 3.29
CA LEU A 72 8.07 1.31 2.33
C LEU A 72 8.38 0.81 0.92
N PHE A 73 9.48 0.06 0.80
CA PHE A 73 9.95 -0.52 -0.45
C PHE A 73 9.70 -2.02 -0.46
N ASP A 74 9.60 -2.59 -1.66
CA ASP A 74 9.43 -4.03 -1.83
C ASP A 74 10.51 -4.62 -2.72
N PHE A 75 11.30 -5.51 -2.12
CA PHE A 75 12.35 -6.29 -2.78
C PHE A 75 12.03 -7.80 -2.83
N TRP A 76 10.89 -8.22 -2.29
CA TRP A 76 10.54 -9.63 -2.14
C TRP A 76 9.55 -10.12 -3.18
N THR A 77 8.69 -9.26 -3.71
CA THR A 77 7.62 -9.66 -4.63
C THR A 77 8.06 -9.88 -6.08
N TYR A 78 9.26 -10.43 -6.29
CA TYR A 78 9.81 -10.75 -7.62
C TYR A 78 9.98 -12.27 -7.80
N PRO A 79 9.59 -12.85 -8.95
CA PRO A 79 9.75 -14.28 -9.20
C PRO A 79 11.19 -14.79 -8.97
N PRO A 80 11.40 -16.09 -8.66
CA PRO A 80 12.72 -16.64 -8.32
C PRO A 80 13.76 -16.44 -9.42
N ASN A 81 13.35 -16.46 -10.68
CA ASN A 81 14.23 -16.29 -11.85
C ASN A 81 14.59 -14.81 -12.16
N VAL A 82 13.99 -13.85 -11.44
CA VAL A 82 14.20 -12.41 -11.61
C VAL A 82 15.03 -11.89 -10.44
N GLN A 83 16.14 -11.22 -10.72
CA GLN A 83 16.90 -10.52 -9.68
C GLN A 83 16.05 -9.32 -9.18
N PRO A 84 15.82 -9.17 -7.87
CA PRO A 84 15.13 -7.99 -7.33
C PRO A 84 15.81 -6.69 -7.79
N PRO A 85 15.04 -5.61 -8.04
CA PRO A 85 15.58 -4.33 -8.48
C PRO A 85 16.43 -3.67 -7.39
N SER A 86 17.29 -2.73 -7.79
CA SER A 86 17.97 -1.84 -6.84
C SER A 86 17.01 -0.76 -6.32
N ILE A 87 17.37 -0.09 -5.23
CA ILE A 87 16.62 1.08 -4.74
C ILE A 87 16.53 2.15 -5.84
N THR A 88 17.63 2.42 -6.55
CA THR A 88 17.66 3.38 -7.66
C THR A 88 16.62 3.04 -8.74
N ASP A 89 16.42 1.77 -9.05
CA ASP A 89 15.43 1.33 -10.05
C ASP A 89 14.00 1.59 -9.57
N ILE A 90 13.71 1.32 -8.29
CA ILE A 90 12.41 1.60 -7.67
C ILE A 90 12.13 3.12 -7.66
N LEU A 91 13.11 3.95 -7.28
CA LEU A 91 12.95 5.41 -7.28
C LEU A 91 12.65 5.95 -8.69
N LYS A 92 13.35 5.45 -9.71
CA LYS A 92 13.12 5.81 -11.12
C LYS A 92 11.74 5.40 -11.61
N ALA A 93 11.28 4.20 -11.23
CA ALA A 93 9.95 3.71 -11.62
C ALA A 93 8.80 4.51 -10.99
N ASN A 94 9.06 5.25 -9.91
CA ASN A 94 8.06 6.00 -9.14
C ASN A 94 8.46 7.48 -8.97
N SER A 95 8.88 8.13 -10.07
CA SER A 95 9.42 9.49 -10.04
C SER A 95 8.46 10.53 -9.46
N ASN A 96 7.14 10.37 -9.61
CA ASN A 96 6.16 11.28 -9.00
C ASN A 96 6.27 11.32 -7.46
N LEU A 97 6.63 10.20 -6.86
CA LEU A 97 6.84 10.10 -5.42
C LEU A 97 8.20 10.66 -5.00
N PHE A 98 9.26 10.23 -5.69
CA PHE A 98 10.63 10.34 -5.18
C PHE A 98 11.54 11.33 -5.90
N GLN A 99 11.14 11.95 -7.02
CA GLN A 99 11.99 12.98 -7.65
C GLN A 99 12.09 14.25 -6.78
N LEU A 100 13.06 15.12 -7.07
CA LEU A 100 13.14 16.45 -6.42
C LEU A 100 11.84 17.23 -6.67
N ASN A 101 11.29 17.85 -5.63
CA ASN A 101 9.94 18.44 -5.58
C ASN A 101 8.77 17.45 -5.73
N GLY A 102 9.05 16.14 -5.72
CA GLY A 102 8.07 15.06 -5.53
C GLY A 102 7.43 15.12 -4.15
N ILE A 103 6.42 14.29 -3.91
CA ILE A 103 5.65 14.39 -2.66
C ILE A 103 6.48 14.01 -1.42
N PHE A 104 7.44 13.09 -1.53
CA PHE A 104 8.35 12.78 -0.43
C PHE A 104 9.29 13.96 -0.11
N ASP A 105 9.85 14.63 -1.12
CA ASP A 105 10.63 15.85 -0.90
C ASP A 105 9.78 16.95 -0.21
N LYS A 106 8.54 17.13 -0.68
CA LYS A 106 7.60 18.10 -0.09
C LYS A 106 7.28 17.79 1.37
N VAL A 107 6.99 16.55 1.73
CA VAL A 107 6.65 16.19 3.13
C VAL A 107 7.88 16.27 4.04
N VAL A 108 9.05 15.81 3.59
CA VAL A 108 10.30 15.90 4.35
C VAL A 108 10.67 17.36 4.58
N THR A 109 10.56 18.20 3.55
CA THR A 109 10.80 19.64 3.66
C THR A 109 9.78 20.31 4.59
N ALA A 110 8.49 19.95 4.49
CA ALA A 110 7.44 20.50 5.34
C ALA A 110 7.64 20.16 6.84
N LEU A 111 8.22 19.00 7.13
CA LEU A 111 8.55 18.55 8.48
C LEU A 111 9.98 18.89 8.91
N GLU A 112 10.72 19.68 8.11
CA GLU A 112 12.10 20.10 8.41
C GLU A 112 13.04 18.91 8.68
N GLY A 113 12.88 17.82 7.93
CA GLY A 113 13.69 16.60 8.07
C GLY A 113 13.27 15.67 9.21
N ASN A 114 12.19 15.96 9.96
CA ASN A 114 11.69 15.09 11.03
C ASN A 114 10.89 13.90 10.48
N VAL A 115 11.58 13.05 9.71
CA VAL A 115 11.04 11.81 9.15
C VAL A 115 11.96 10.65 9.54
N SER A 116 11.41 9.69 10.27
CA SER A 116 12.09 8.47 10.69
C SER A 116 11.65 7.29 9.86
N TYR A 117 12.57 6.37 9.57
CA TYR A 117 12.31 5.14 8.84
C TYR A 117 12.78 3.93 9.65
N LEU A 118 11.93 2.94 9.82
CA LEU A 118 12.29 1.61 10.31
C LEU A 118 12.24 0.64 9.12
N ALA A 119 13.07 -0.39 9.15
CA ALA A 119 12.97 -1.46 8.14
C ALA A 119 11.82 -2.41 8.50
N GLY A 120 11.11 -2.87 7.48
CA GLY A 120 10.21 -4.01 7.54
C GLY A 120 10.88 -5.24 6.97
N ASN A 121 10.13 -6.32 6.77
CA ASN A 121 10.71 -7.52 6.20
C ASN A 121 10.98 -7.38 4.69
N HIS A 122 10.10 -6.72 3.93
CA HIS A 122 10.25 -6.54 2.48
C HIS A 122 11.42 -5.64 2.09
N ASP A 123 11.86 -4.78 3.01
CA ASP A 123 12.98 -3.84 2.86
C ASP A 123 14.04 -3.96 3.97
N ILE A 124 14.16 -5.16 4.55
CA ILE A 124 15.05 -5.51 5.68
C ILE A 124 16.52 -5.08 5.51
N ASN A 125 17.01 -5.06 4.27
CA ASN A 125 18.40 -4.75 3.94
C ASN A 125 18.66 -3.28 3.58
N ILE A 126 17.63 -2.41 3.63
CA ILE A 126 17.81 -0.98 3.39
C ILE A 126 18.77 -0.38 4.41
N THR A 127 19.75 0.34 3.92
CA THR A 127 20.74 1.09 4.71
C THR A 127 20.40 2.59 4.72
N GLN A 128 21.09 3.37 5.57
CA GLN A 128 20.98 4.83 5.49
C GLN A 128 21.46 5.37 4.14
N ALA A 129 22.46 4.73 3.51
CA ALA A 129 22.96 5.17 2.22
C ALA A 129 21.90 5.01 1.11
N ASP A 130 21.11 3.94 1.15
CA ASP A 130 19.99 3.74 0.22
C ASP A 130 18.90 4.81 0.40
N LEU A 131 18.59 5.20 1.64
CA LEU A 131 17.65 6.30 1.91
C LEU A 131 18.20 7.66 1.45
N ASP A 132 19.52 7.86 1.55
CA ASP A 132 20.19 9.08 1.10
C ASP A 132 20.22 9.20 -0.44
N GLU A 133 19.87 8.13 -1.19
CA GLU A 133 19.67 8.21 -2.65
C GLU A 133 18.38 8.94 -3.04
N ILE A 134 17.42 9.08 -2.11
CA ILE A 134 16.17 9.83 -2.37
C ILE A 134 16.54 11.31 -2.53
N PRO A 135 16.28 11.94 -3.69
CA PRO A 135 16.64 13.34 -3.89
C PRO A 135 15.70 14.26 -3.09
N LEU A 136 16.28 14.90 -2.07
CA LEU A 136 15.57 15.78 -1.13
C LEU A 136 16.17 17.19 -1.13
N SER A 137 15.32 18.19 -0.96
CA SER A 137 15.67 19.60 -0.91
C SER A 137 16.30 19.98 0.44
N ASN A 138 17.02 21.11 0.46
CA ASN A 138 17.56 21.76 1.66
C ASN A 138 18.54 20.90 2.50
N GLY A 139 19.09 19.82 1.93
CA GLY A 139 20.00 18.93 2.65
C GLY A 139 19.33 18.09 3.75
N TYR A 140 17.99 18.02 3.74
CA TYR A 140 17.26 17.11 4.63
C TYR A 140 17.42 15.66 4.17
N ARG A 141 17.17 14.73 5.10
CA ARG A 141 17.20 13.29 4.85
C ARG A 141 16.12 12.58 5.68
N ILE A 142 15.76 11.37 5.25
CA ILE A 142 14.98 10.43 6.06
C ILE A 142 15.96 9.67 6.96
N THR A 143 15.70 9.64 8.27
CA THR A 143 16.63 9.04 9.24
C THR A 143 16.26 7.59 9.53
N LYS A 144 17.14 6.65 9.19
CA LYS A 144 16.98 5.24 9.59
C LYS A 144 17.07 5.11 11.11
N ARG A 145 16.12 4.39 11.70
CA ARG A 145 16.06 4.01 13.11
C ARG A 145 16.37 2.52 13.28
N PRO A 146 16.72 2.08 14.50
CA PRO A 146 16.76 0.66 14.84
C PRO A 146 15.36 0.02 14.70
N ASP A 147 15.31 -1.31 14.62
CA ASP A 147 14.05 -2.05 14.41
C ASP A 147 13.03 -1.88 15.55
N LYS A 148 13.49 -1.38 16.70
CA LYS A 148 12.68 -0.90 17.81
C LYS A 148 13.05 0.54 18.14
N TYR A 149 12.11 1.46 17.97
CA TYR A 149 12.31 2.89 18.21
C TYR A 149 11.38 3.38 19.32
N VAL A 150 11.96 3.79 20.44
CA VAL A 150 11.23 4.36 21.58
C VAL A 150 11.34 5.88 21.56
N THR A 151 10.19 6.57 21.63
CA THR A 151 10.11 8.03 21.75
C THR A 151 8.91 8.41 22.61
N GLY A 152 9.15 9.22 23.64
CA GLY A 152 8.18 9.40 24.72
C GLY A 152 7.80 8.06 25.36
N ASN A 153 6.49 7.85 25.55
CA ASN A 153 5.88 6.62 26.05
C ASN A 153 5.35 5.74 24.91
N CYS A 154 5.94 5.84 23.73
CA CYS A 154 5.59 5.04 22.56
C CYS A 154 6.78 4.17 22.10
N LEU A 155 6.48 2.93 21.69
CA LEU A 155 7.42 2.05 21.00
C LEU A 155 6.91 1.74 19.58
N PHE A 156 7.74 2.00 18.59
CA PHE A 156 7.52 1.67 17.19
C PHE A 156 8.35 0.46 16.80
N THR A 157 7.73 -0.53 16.18
CA THR A 157 8.39 -1.69 15.55
C THR A 157 7.53 -2.17 14.39
N HIS A 158 8.11 -2.59 13.27
CA HIS A 158 7.28 -3.04 12.14
C HIS A 158 6.43 -4.27 12.49
N GLY A 159 6.97 -5.21 13.28
CA GLY A 159 6.24 -6.40 13.75
C GLY A 159 6.76 -7.73 13.18
N HIS A 160 7.45 -7.69 12.03
CA HIS A 160 8.10 -8.87 11.45
C HIS A 160 9.11 -9.53 12.39
N LEU A 161 9.69 -8.80 13.34
CA LEU A 161 10.59 -9.33 14.37
C LEU A 161 9.96 -10.43 15.24
N PHE A 162 8.63 -10.47 15.31
CA PHE A 162 7.89 -11.43 16.13
C PHE A 162 7.48 -12.68 15.38
N THR A 163 7.75 -12.75 14.08
CA THR A 163 7.19 -13.77 13.21
C THR A 163 8.30 -14.63 12.61
N ILE A 164 8.20 -15.95 12.79
CA ILE A 164 9.33 -16.86 12.55
C ILE A 164 9.77 -16.90 11.08
N PHE A 165 8.86 -16.67 10.15
CA PHE A 165 9.18 -16.70 8.73
C PHE A 165 9.74 -15.37 8.22
N ASN A 166 9.47 -14.26 8.89
CA ASN A 166 9.80 -12.92 8.38
C ASN A 166 10.81 -12.16 9.25
N ALA A 167 11.07 -12.61 10.47
CA ALA A 167 12.09 -12.06 11.35
C ALA A 167 13.52 -12.31 10.82
N PRO A 168 14.47 -11.39 11.05
CA PRO A 168 15.88 -11.59 10.66
C PRO A 168 16.44 -12.93 11.19
N ASP A 169 17.12 -13.68 10.33
CA ASP A 169 17.83 -14.90 10.72
C ASP A 169 19.32 -14.60 10.92
N PRO A 170 19.93 -14.96 12.06
CA PRO A 170 21.33 -14.61 12.33
C PRO A 170 22.35 -15.33 11.43
N ASN A 171 21.94 -16.40 10.74
CA ASN A 171 22.81 -17.18 9.87
C ASN A 171 22.60 -16.87 8.38
N ASN A 172 21.54 -16.14 8.03
CA ASN A 172 21.12 -15.95 6.64
C ASN A 172 20.80 -14.47 6.34
N PRO A 173 21.13 -13.96 5.14
CA PRO A 173 20.97 -12.54 4.80
C PRO A 173 19.52 -12.09 4.59
N VAL A 174 18.60 -13.04 4.46
CA VAL A 174 17.15 -12.82 4.35
C VAL A 174 16.45 -13.94 5.15
N PRO A 175 15.18 -13.79 5.52
CA PRO A 175 14.44 -14.82 6.23
C PRO A 175 13.74 -15.80 5.27
N LEU A 176 13.25 -16.94 5.77
CA LEU A 176 12.63 -17.98 4.95
C LEU A 176 11.40 -17.48 4.16
N GLY A 177 10.65 -16.54 4.73
CA GLY A 177 9.50 -15.89 4.12
C GLY A 177 9.82 -15.18 2.80
N HIS A 178 11.05 -14.70 2.62
CA HIS A 178 11.52 -14.15 1.35
C HIS A 178 11.33 -15.16 0.21
N PHE A 179 11.74 -16.41 0.40
CA PHE A 179 11.65 -17.45 -0.63
C PHE A 179 10.19 -17.85 -0.91
N VAL A 180 9.35 -17.89 0.13
CA VAL A 180 7.90 -18.13 0.00
C VAL A 180 7.23 -17.04 -0.84
N THR A 181 7.49 -15.77 -0.53
CA THR A 181 6.94 -14.62 -1.27
C THR A 181 7.38 -14.66 -2.73
N ARG A 182 8.62 -15.06 -3.02
CA ARG A 182 9.11 -15.20 -4.40
C ARG A 182 8.44 -16.35 -5.15
N LEU A 183 8.22 -17.50 -4.51
CA LEU A 183 7.44 -18.60 -5.11
C LEU A 183 6.01 -18.16 -5.42
N LEU A 184 5.38 -17.37 -4.53
CA LEU A 184 4.08 -16.76 -4.78
C LEU A 184 4.12 -15.83 -6.01
N SER A 185 5.14 -14.97 -6.13
CA SER A 185 5.34 -14.10 -7.30
C SER A 185 5.52 -14.88 -8.61
N TYR A 186 6.14 -16.06 -8.57
CA TYR A 186 6.20 -16.95 -9.74
C TYR A 186 4.80 -17.37 -10.21
N SER A 187 3.93 -17.78 -9.28
CA SER A 187 2.54 -18.15 -9.59
C SER A 187 1.77 -16.99 -10.24
N ILE A 188 1.95 -15.76 -9.75
CA ILE A 188 1.34 -14.55 -10.34
C ILE A 188 1.82 -14.36 -11.79
N GLN A 189 3.14 -14.44 -12.01
CA GLN A 189 3.72 -14.26 -13.33
C GLN A 189 3.17 -15.28 -14.34
N GLN A 190 2.98 -16.53 -13.93
CA GLN A 190 2.37 -17.56 -14.79
C GLN A 190 0.91 -17.28 -15.13
N ASN A 191 0.14 -16.75 -14.17
CA ASN A 191 -1.27 -16.42 -14.38
C ASN A 191 -1.48 -15.13 -15.20
N LYS A 192 -0.44 -14.30 -15.34
CA LYS A 192 -0.46 -13.03 -16.10
C LYS A 192 -1.54 -12.04 -15.65
N VAL A 193 -1.96 -12.15 -14.39
CA VAL A 193 -2.85 -11.18 -13.73
C VAL A 193 -2.01 -10.40 -12.72
N PRO A 194 -1.99 -9.05 -12.75
CA PRO A 194 -1.25 -8.25 -11.77
C PRO A 194 -1.68 -8.56 -10.33
N ALA A 195 -0.72 -8.60 -9.39
CA ALA A 195 -0.97 -8.96 -7.99
C ALA A 195 -2.03 -8.06 -7.35
N TRP A 196 -1.96 -6.75 -7.58
CA TRP A 196 -2.94 -5.77 -7.09
C TRP A 196 -4.37 -5.96 -7.65
N LYS A 197 -4.58 -6.86 -8.62
CA LYS A 197 -5.92 -7.22 -9.14
C LYS A 197 -6.43 -8.56 -8.61
N ILE A 198 -5.66 -9.24 -7.76
CA ILE A 198 -6.01 -10.55 -7.22
C ILE A 198 -6.48 -10.35 -5.78
N GLU A 199 -7.74 -10.66 -5.53
CA GLU A 199 -8.34 -10.57 -4.21
C GLU A 199 -7.57 -11.43 -3.18
N GLY A 200 -7.26 -10.88 -2.00
CA GLY A 200 -6.49 -11.55 -0.94
C GLY A 200 -4.98 -11.63 -1.16
N PHE A 201 -4.48 -11.11 -2.29
CA PHE A 201 -3.05 -11.02 -2.56
C PHE A 201 -2.52 -9.68 -2.03
N GLY A 202 -1.44 -9.72 -1.24
CA GLY A 202 -0.89 -8.52 -0.60
C GLY A 202 -1.23 -8.35 0.89
N ALA A 203 -2.00 -9.26 1.49
CA ALA A 203 -2.12 -9.38 2.94
C ALA A 203 -1.34 -10.62 3.41
N PRO A 204 -0.50 -10.54 4.46
CA PRO A 204 0.14 -11.69 5.07
C PRO A 204 -0.87 -12.57 5.81
N SER A 205 -2.14 -12.13 5.96
CA SER A 205 -3.21 -13.05 6.31
C SER A 205 -3.46 -14.02 5.16
N TYR A 206 -2.70 -15.11 5.17
CA TYR A 206 -2.91 -16.26 4.32
C TYR A 206 -4.36 -16.76 4.44
N LYS A 207 -5.15 -16.36 5.43
CA LYS A 207 -6.58 -16.65 5.59
C LYS A 207 -7.39 -16.74 4.28
N LYS A 208 -7.22 -15.80 3.34
CA LYS A 208 -7.95 -15.81 2.07
C LYS A 208 -7.27 -16.69 1.02
N ILE A 209 -5.95 -16.68 0.94
CA ILE A 209 -5.16 -17.57 0.08
C ILE A 209 -5.34 -19.05 0.48
N LEU A 210 -5.30 -19.37 1.77
CA LEU A 210 -5.54 -20.70 2.37
C LEU A 210 -7.00 -21.13 2.32
N SER A 211 -7.93 -20.20 2.04
CA SER A 211 -9.30 -20.58 1.71
C SER A 211 -9.42 -21.17 0.31
N ASP A 212 -8.44 -20.93 -0.57
CA ASP A 212 -8.32 -21.61 -1.84
C ASP A 212 -7.81 -23.04 -1.64
N LYS A 213 -8.52 -24.00 -2.23
CA LYS A 213 -8.20 -25.43 -2.16
C LYS A 213 -6.77 -25.76 -2.56
N ARG A 214 -6.15 -24.95 -3.43
CA ARG A 214 -4.75 -25.10 -3.84
C ARG A 214 -3.76 -25.01 -2.68
N PHE A 215 -4.05 -24.22 -1.65
CA PHE A 215 -3.15 -23.99 -0.52
C PHE A 215 -3.54 -24.76 0.75
N LEU A 216 -4.53 -25.66 0.68
CA LEU A 216 -4.89 -26.55 1.80
C LEU A 216 -3.69 -27.33 2.37
N PRO A 217 -2.71 -27.83 1.58
CA PRO A 217 -1.53 -28.47 2.15
C PRO A 217 -0.71 -27.54 3.06
N VAL A 218 -0.59 -26.25 2.70
CA VAL A 218 0.09 -25.24 3.52
C VAL A 218 -0.68 -25.04 4.83
N LEU A 219 -2.02 -24.87 4.74
CA LEU A 219 -2.87 -24.69 5.91
C LEU A 219 -2.74 -25.88 6.88
N ASN A 220 -2.81 -27.11 6.34
CA ASN A 220 -2.70 -28.32 7.15
C ASN A 220 -1.35 -28.40 7.86
N LEU A 221 -0.25 -28.04 7.19
CA LEU A 221 1.06 -28.01 7.82
C LEU A 221 1.14 -26.94 8.92
N ILE A 222 0.60 -25.74 8.70
CA ILE A 222 0.56 -24.68 9.73
C ILE A 222 -0.23 -25.14 10.96
N LEU A 223 -1.40 -25.78 10.77
CA LEU A 223 -2.21 -26.31 11.86
C LEU A 223 -1.51 -27.47 12.58
N GLU A 224 -0.79 -28.33 11.85
CA GLU A 224 0.03 -29.41 12.42
C GLU A 224 1.15 -28.84 13.29
N MET A 225 1.88 -27.84 12.78
CA MET A 225 2.98 -27.17 13.50
C MET A 225 2.52 -26.50 14.79
N TYR A 226 1.29 -26.04 14.86
CA TYR A 226 0.73 -25.50 16.10
C TYR A 226 0.27 -26.58 17.07
N ALA A 227 -0.34 -27.66 16.55
CA ALA A 227 -0.81 -28.76 17.37
C ALA A 227 0.31 -29.67 17.90
N ALA A 228 1.46 -29.72 17.22
CA ALA A 228 2.57 -30.60 17.54
C ALA A 228 3.70 -29.85 18.25
N ASP A 229 4.23 -30.43 19.33
CA ASP A 229 5.46 -29.97 19.99
C ASP A 229 6.74 -30.45 19.28
N LYS A 230 6.66 -30.79 17.98
CA LYS A 230 7.77 -31.39 17.22
C LYS A 230 8.17 -30.48 16.07
N PHE A 231 9.33 -29.85 16.25
CA PHE A 231 9.97 -29.00 15.26
C PHE A 231 11.36 -29.55 14.94
N ASP A 232 11.59 -29.94 13.70
CA ASP A 232 12.86 -30.47 13.23
C ASP A 232 13.17 -30.04 11.78
N ALA A 233 14.33 -30.46 11.26
CA ALA A 233 14.74 -30.16 9.89
C ALA A 233 13.73 -30.62 8.83
N SER A 234 13.02 -31.73 9.08
CA SER A 234 11.99 -32.23 8.17
C SER A 234 10.80 -31.26 8.06
N THR A 235 10.58 -30.42 9.06
CA THR A 235 9.52 -29.40 9.06
C THR A 235 9.79 -28.33 7.99
N VAL A 236 11.04 -27.85 7.91
CA VAL A 236 11.46 -26.83 6.92
C VAL A 236 11.43 -27.41 5.52
N GLU A 237 11.94 -28.63 5.33
CA GLU A 237 11.90 -29.32 4.05
C GLU A 237 10.47 -29.48 3.54
N ARG A 238 9.56 -30.01 4.37
CA ARG A 238 8.13 -30.14 4.05
C ARG A 238 7.50 -28.79 3.72
N PHE A 239 7.82 -27.74 4.47
CA PHE A 239 7.28 -26.41 4.23
C PHE A 239 7.70 -25.85 2.87
N VAL A 240 8.99 -25.93 2.53
CA VAL A 240 9.52 -25.49 1.24
C VAL A 240 8.94 -26.34 0.10
N ASP A 241 8.89 -27.67 0.26
CA ASP A 241 8.37 -28.58 -0.76
C ASP A 241 6.89 -28.32 -1.09
N ILE A 242 6.07 -28.09 -0.06
CA ILE A 242 4.67 -27.72 -0.27
C ILE A 242 4.59 -26.41 -1.06
N TRP A 243 5.39 -25.40 -0.73
CA TRP A 243 5.38 -24.13 -1.45
C TRP A 243 5.81 -24.26 -2.92
N VAL A 244 6.86 -25.04 -3.19
CA VAL A 244 7.29 -25.38 -4.56
C VAL A 244 6.15 -26.07 -5.31
N GLN A 245 5.49 -27.04 -4.68
CA GLN A 245 4.38 -27.79 -5.27
C GLN A 245 3.16 -26.90 -5.59
N VAL A 246 2.66 -26.12 -4.63
CA VAL A 246 1.44 -25.32 -4.82
C VAL A 246 1.63 -24.16 -5.80
N THR A 247 2.86 -23.66 -5.94
CA THR A 247 3.22 -22.62 -6.92
C THR A 247 3.65 -23.19 -8.26
N LYS A 248 3.81 -24.51 -8.37
CA LYS A 248 4.29 -25.24 -9.56
C LYS A 248 5.65 -24.74 -10.04
N PHE A 249 6.50 -24.35 -9.10
CA PHE A 249 7.87 -23.98 -9.41
C PHE A 249 8.68 -25.25 -9.73
N PRO A 250 9.60 -25.24 -10.73
CA PRO A 250 10.39 -26.42 -11.05
C PRO A 250 11.27 -26.86 -9.88
N GLU A 251 11.39 -28.18 -9.66
CA GLU A 251 12.20 -28.76 -8.57
C GLU A 251 13.70 -28.48 -8.72
N ASP A 252 14.17 -28.28 -9.95
CA ASP A 252 15.54 -27.84 -10.28
C ASP A 252 15.66 -26.31 -10.41
N GLY A 253 14.61 -25.58 -10.06
CA GLY A 253 14.55 -24.13 -10.13
C GLY A 253 15.48 -23.44 -9.14
N THR A 254 15.86 -22.21 -9.48
CA THR A 254 16.79 -21.41 -8.69
C THR A 254 16.28 -20.01 -8.39
N PHE A 255 16.70 -19.45 -7.26
CA PHE A 255 16.45 -18.08 -6.82
C PHE A 255 17.64 -17.19 -7.16
N LYS A 256 17.45 -16.16 -7.99
CA LYS A 256 18.43 -15.09 -8.22
C LYS A 256 18.34 -14.08 -7.08
N MET A 257 19.40 -13.92 -6.32
CA MET A 257 19.45 -13.04 -5.15
C MET A 257 19.80 -11.60 -5.55
N ALA A 258 19.59 -10.64 -4.65
CA ALA A 258 19.82 -9.22 -4.92
C ALA A 258 21.28 -8.89 -5.27
N ASP A 259 22.24 -9.61 -4.69
CA ASP A 259 23.68 -9.51 -4.98
C ASP A 259 24.10 -10.18 -6.30
N GLY A 260 23.13 -10.72 -7.07
CA GLY A 260 23.36 -11.45 -8.32
C GLY A 260 23.75 -12.92 -8.13
N SER A 261 23.93 -13.38 -6.89
CA SER A 261 24.15 -14.80 -6.60
C SER A 261 22.90 -15.63 -6.87
N THR A 262 23.02 -16.95 -6.82
CA THR A 262 21.92 -17.87 -7.06
C THR A 262 21.85 -18.93 -5.97
N LYS A 263 20.64 -19.26 -5.50
CA LYS A 263 20.37 -20.35 -4.57
C LYS A 263 19.45 -21.39 -5.18
N THR A 264 19.75 -22.67 -4.97
CA THR A 264 18.83 -23.77 -5.31
C THR A 264 17.79 -23.96 -4.20
N ILE A 265 16.73 -24.71 -4.47
CA ILE A 265 15.75 -25.11 -3.44
C ILE A 265 16.46 -25.88 -2.29
N ASP A 266 17.42 -26.74 -2.62
CA ASP A 266 18.18 -27.50 -1.62
C ASP A 266 19.08 -26.61 -0.75
N ASP A 267 19.63 -25.53 -1.31
CA ASP A 267 20.39 -24.56 -0.53
C ASP A 267 19.46 -23.88 0.50
N VAL A 268 18.27 -23.46 0.08
CA VAL A 268 17.27 -22.87 0.99
C VAL A 268 16.90 -23.84 2.10
N LYS A 269 16.63 -25.12 1.79
CA LYS A 269 16.32 -26.13 2.81
C LYS A 269 17.46 -26.29 3.82
N LYS A 270 18.72 -26.31 3.37
CA LYS A 270 19.90 -26.45 4.24
C LYS A 270 20.12 -25.21 5.10
N ASP A 271 20.00 -24.03 4.51
CA ASP A 271 20.19 -22.73 5.17
C ASP A 271 19.27 -22.56 6.38
N TYR A 272 18.01 -23.02 6.27
CA TYR A 272 17.00 -22.88 7.31
C TYR A 272 16.72 -24.17 8.08
N ALA A 273 17.47 -25.26 7.89
CA ALA A 273 17.17 -26.58 8.46
C ALA A 273 16.96 -26.56 9.99
N ASN A 274 17.61 -25.65 10.72
CA ASN A 274 17.51 -25.52 12.17
C ASN A 274 16.63 -24.34 12.63
N LEU A 275 15.93 -23.65 11.73
CA LEU A 275 15.16 -22.43 12.03
C LEU A 275 14.26 -22.61 13.25
N PHE A 276 13.37 -23.61 13.23
CA PHE A 276 12.43 -23.85 14.33
C PHE A 276 13.13 -24.28 15.61
N THR A 277 14.12 -25.18 15.54
CA THR A 277 14.87 -25.63 16.72
C THR A 277 15.58 -24.44 17.39
N ASN A 278 16.20 -23.56 16.60
CA ASN A 278 16.86 -22.36 17.10
C ASN A 278 15.87 -21.40 17.76
N TRP A 279 14.69 -21.20 17.15
CA TRP A 279 13.63 -20.38 17.71
C TRP A 279 13.05 -20.96 19.00
N VAL A 280 12.81 -22.28 19.08
CA VAL A 280 12.33 -22.94 20.31
C VAL A 280 13.37 -22.83 21.42
N ASN A 281 14.65 -23.02 21.12
CA ASN A 281 15.72 -22.85 22.11
C ASN A 281 15.81 -21.40 22.60
N THR A 282 15.65 -20.43 21.69
CA THR A 282 15.79 -19.00 21.99
C THR A 282 14.59 -18.46 22.75
N TYR A 283 13.37 -18.73 22.28
CA TYR A 283 12.13 -18.09 22.75
C TYR A 283 11.20 -19.03 23.51
N GLY A 284 11.26 -20.34 23.24
CA GLY A 284 10.37 -21.36 23.80
C GLY A 284 9.19 -21.68 22.89
N ILE A 285 8.61 -22.88 23.08
CA ILE A 285 7.61 -23.47 22.18
C ILE A 285 6.38 -22.58 21.93
N GLU A 286 5.86 -21.95 22.99
CA GLU A 286 4.66 -21.10 22.93
C GLU A 286 4.87 -19.85 22.08
N TYR A 287 6.05 -19.22 22.18
CA TYR A 287 6.41 -18.07 21.36
C TYR A 287 6.44 -18.47 19.88
N VAL A 288 7.03 -19.64 19.58
CA VAL A 288 7.11 -20.17 18.23
C VAL A 288 5.71 -20.47 17.67
N GLN A 289 4.86 -21.16 18.42
CA GLN A 289 3.48 -21.44 18.01
C GLN A 289 2.69 -20.15 17.71
N LYS A 290 2.79 -19.13 18.58
CA LYS A 290 2.16 -17.83 18.35
C LYS A 290 2.74 -17.13 17.12
N SER A 291 4.05 -17.17 16.93
CA SER A 291 4.72 -16.52 15.79
C SER A 291 4.27 -17.09 14.44
N ILE A 292 4.13 -18.42 14.33
CA ILE A 292 3.60 -19.10 13.14
C ILE A 292 2.17 -18.65 12.85
N TYR A 293 1.35 -18.49 13.88
CA TYR A 293 -0.04 -18.07 13.74
C TYR A 293 -0.20 -16.57 13.47
N THR A 294 0.74 -15.75 13.90
CA THR A 294 0.83 -14.35 13.50
C THR A 294 1.13 -14.24 12.02
N ASP A 295 2.13 -14.98 11.52
CA ASP A 295 2.42 -15.08 10.09
C ASP A 295 1.23 -15.57 9.28
N ALA A 296 0.52 -16.61 9.75
CA ALA A 296 -0.56 -17.24 9.01
C ALA A 296 -1.87 -16.44 9.01
N PHE A 297 -2.19 -15.80 10.13
CA PHE A 297 -3.55 -15.32 10.43
C PHE A 297 -3.61 -13.90 10.99
N ALA A 298 -2.49 -13.15 11.02
CA ALA A 298 -2.42 -11.81 11.62
C ALA A 298 -2.87 -11.76 13.10
N SER A 299 -2.78 -12.89 13.80
CA SER A 299 -3.21 -13.03 15.19
C SER A 299 -2.06 -12.80 16.18
N ASN A 300 -2.34 -12.64 17.47
CA ASN A 300 -1.32 -12.58 18.54
C ASN A 300 -0.29 -11.44 18.44
N MET A 301 -0.37 -10.50 17.48
CA MET A 301 0.59 -9.38 17.39
C MET A 301 0.66 -8.61 18.71
N ALA A 302 -0.51 -8.33 19.30
CA ALA A 302 -0.60 -7.66 20.59
C ALA A 302 0.03 -8.46 21.75
N TRP A 303 0.05 -9.80 21.68
CA TRP A 303 0.73 -10.64 22.68
C TRP A 303 2.24 -10.37 22.72
N PHE A 304 2.87 -10.11 21.56
CA PHE A 304 4.28 -9.76 21.48
C PHE A 304 4.55 -8.31 21.88
N THR A 305 3.71 -7.38 21.40
CA THR A 305 3.91 -5.96 21.68
C THR A 305 3.71 -5.64 23.15
N GLN A 306 2.77 -6.29 23.85
CA GLN A 306 2.66 -6.18 25.32
C GLN A 306 3.99 -6.52 26.01
N GLN A 307 4.74 -7.51 25.52
CA GLN A 307 5.99 -7.89 26.17
C GLN A 307 7.06 -6.83 26.01
N ASP A 308 7.22 -6.33 24.78
CA ASP A 308 8.15 -5.25 24.53
C ASP A 308 7.73 -3.98 25.27
N ALA A 309 6.43 -3.72 25.37
CA ALA A 309 5.92 -2.57 26.07
C ALA A 309 6.28 -2.58 27.56
N LEU A 310 6.12 -3.73 28.22
CA LEU A 310 6.46 -3.92 29.63
C LEU A 310 7.97 -3.89 29.87
N LYS A 311 8.77 -4.43 28.95
CA LYS A 311 10.25 -4.38 29.02
C LYS A 311 10.80 -2.97 28.84
N ASN A 312 10.15 -2.16 28.01
CA ASN A 312 10.57 -0.78 27.71
C ASN A 312 9.84 0.28 28.54
N ASN A 313 8.90 -0.10 29.41
CA ASN A 313 8.10 0.80 30.24
C ASN A 313 7.35 1.88 29.43
N VAL A 314 6.77 1.51 28.29
CA VAL A 314 5.96 2.41 27.44
C VAL A 314 4.45 2.18 27.66
N GLU A 315 3.63 3.10 27.14
CA GLU A 315 2.16 3.10 27.27
C GLU A 315 1.42 2.86 25.95
N LEU A 316 2.13 2.91 24.81
CA LEU A 316 1.60 2.58 23.51
C LEU A 316 2.65 1.85 22.66
N THR A 317 2.21 0.82 21.95
CA THR A 317 2.99 0.15 20.91
C THR A 317 2.34 0.34 19.56
N ILE A 318 3.17 0.57 18.54
CA ILE A 318 2.75 0.82 17.16
C ILE A 318 3.42 -0.21 16.27
N THR A 319 2.61 -0.90 15.47
CA THR A 319 3.05 -1.94 14.53
C THR A 319 2.54 -1.75 13.11
N GLY A 320 3.11 -2.51 12.19
CA GLY A 320 2.64 -2.77 10.82
C GLY A 320 2.63 -4.28 10.58
N HIS A 321 3.14 -4.75 9.45
CA HIS A 321 3.46 -6.15 9.11
C HIS A 321 2.25 -7.08 8.91
N THR A 322 1.14 -6.87 9.61
CA THR A 322 -0.03 -7.77 9.54
C THR A 322 -0.99 -7.42 8.40
N HIS A 323 -0.84 -6.22 7.83
CA HIS A 323 -1.77 -5.62 6.88
C HIS A 323 -3.22 -5.65 7.37
N TYR A 324 -3.40 -5.50 8.68
CA TYR A 324 -4.71 -5.49 9.30
C TYR A 324 -4.73 -4.44 10.40
N PRO A 325 -5.43 -3.31 10.20
CA PRO A 325 -5.44 -2.26 11.20
C PRO A 325 -6.14 -2.76 12.46
N THR A 326 -5.48 -2.57 13.60
CA THR A 326 -6.03 -2.81 14.93
C THR A 326 -5.83 -1.57 15.78
N SER A 327 -6.70 -1.33 16.74
CA SER A 327 -6.61 -0.19 17.64
C SER A 327 -7.20 -0.57 18.97
N GLY A 328 -6.39 -0.55 20.02
CA GLY A 328 -6.80 -1.07 21.32
C GLY A 328 -6.40 -2.53 21.51
N VAL A 329 -6.21 -2.91 22.76
CA VAL A 329 -6.07 -4.30 23.18
C VAL A 329 -6.53 -4.42 24.62
N GLU A 330 -7.22 -5.51 24.95
CA GLU A 330 -7.64 -5.82 26.32
C GLU A 330 -6.43 -6.23 27.17
N ALA A 331 -5.61 -5.27 27.57
CA ALA A 331 -4.39 -5.48 28.35
C ALA A 331 -3.95 -4.20 29.10
N LEU A 332 -2.78 -4.27 29.74
CA LEU A 332 -2.22 -3.14 30.47
C LEU A 332 -1.76 -2.00 29.55
N VAL A 333 -1.06 -2.33 28.47
CA VAL A 333 -0.51 -1.34 27.54
C VAL A 333 -1.35 -1.27 26.27
N ASN A 334 -1.54 -0.09 25.71
CA ASN A 334 -2.29 0.04 24.47
C ASN A 334 -1.46 -0.41 23.25
N ASP A 335 -2.14 -0.83 22.19
CA ASP A 335 -1.55 -1.31 20.94
C ASP A 335 -2.34 -0.76 19.75
N VAL A 336 -1.62 -0.42 18.68
CA VAL A 336 -2.21 -0.01 17.40
C VAL A 336 -1.37 -0.57 16.25
N ASN A 337 -2.04 -1.06 15.21
CA ASN A 337 -1.42 -1.49 13.96
C ASN A 337 -1.83 -0.53 12.83
N CYS A 338 -0.86 -0.03 12.05
CA CYS A 338 -1.08 0.95 11.00
C CYS A 338 -1.98 0.43 9.87
N GLY A 339 -1.94 -0.88 9.61
CA GLY A 339 -2.87 -1.54 8.71
C GLY A 339 -2.31 -1.83 7.33
N TYR A 340 -3.15 -1.62 6.30
CA TYR A 340 -3.05 -2.25 4.98
C TYR A 340 -2.94 -1.21 3.85
N GLU A 341 -1.74 -0.71 3.63
CA GLU A 341 -1.43 0.33 2.63
C GLU A 341 -1.17 -0.22 1.21
N CYS A 342 -1.31 -1.52 0.97
CA CYS A 342 -1.12 -2.15 -0.35
C CYS A 342 -2.25 -3.13 -0.76
N PHE A 343 -3.50 -2.84 -0.38
CA PHE A 343 -4.64 -3.72 -0.64
C PHE A 343 -4.97 -3.87 -2.13
N ALA A 344 -5.37 -5.09 -2.54
CA ALA A 344 -5.76 -5.34 -3.92
C ALA A 344 -7.06 -4.62 -4.30
N GLU A 345 -7.17 -4.15 -5.56
CA GLU A 345 -8.32 -3.43 -6.12
C GLU A 345 -9.69 -4.10 -5.84
N PRO A 346 -9.86 -5.43 -5.99
CA PRO A 346 -11.12 -6.09 -5.67
C PRO A 346 -11.57 -5.89 -4.21
N GLU A 347 -10.65 -5.58 -3.31
CA GLU A 347 -10.90 -5.36 -1.88
C GLU A 347 -11.22 -3.90 -1.55
N SER A 348 -11.21 -2.99 -2.52
CA SER A 348 -11.48 -1.55 -2.34
C SER A 348 -12.83 -1.22 -1.67
N GLN A 349 -13.77 -2.16 -1.63
CA GLN A 349 -15.04 -1.99 -0.91
C GLN A 349 -14.95 -2.38 0.57
N THR A 350 -14.12 -3.38 0.90
CA THR A 350 -14.00 -3.99 2.23
C THR A 350 -12.76 -3.55 3.00
N SER A 351 -11.75 -3.05 2.30
CA SER A 351 -10.46 -2.61 2.82
C SER A 351 -10.25 -1.12 2.59
N ARG A 352 -9.40 -0.50 3.41
CA ARG A 352 -9.12 0.93 3.37
C ARG A 352 -7.63 1.15 3.57
N TYR A 353 -7.09 2.12 2.84
CA TYR A 353 -5.74 2.62 3.07
C TYR A 353 -5.73 3.38 4.40
N THR A 354 -4.87 3.00 5.35
CA THR A 354 -4.89 3.54 6.71
C THR A 354 -3.56 4.21 7.09
N PHE A 355 -3.57 4.98 8.18
CA PHE A 355 -2.39 5.49 8.88
C PHE A 355 -2.74 5.80 10.33
N VAL A 356 -1.77 6.00 11.21
CA VAL A 356 -2.01 6.28 12.64
C VAL A 356 -1.59 7.69 13.00
N GLU A 357 -2.48 8.41 13.70
CA GLU A 357 -2.16 9.66 14.39
C GLU A 357 -1.98 9.39 15.89
N ILE A 358 -0.90 9.92 16.48
CA ILE A 358 -0.56 9.74 17.88
C ILE A 358 -0.38 11.10 18.55
N LYS A 359 -1.15 11.36 19.59
CA LYS A 359 -1.08 12.58 20.42
C LYS A 359 -0.60 12.25 21.82
N ASN A 360 -0.15 13.27 22.55
CA ASN A 360 0.27 13.16 23.96
C ASN A 360 1.33 12.07 24.21
N PHE A 361 2.20 11.84 23.23
CA PHE A 361 3.16 10.73 23.25
C PHE A 361 4.16 10.81 24.42
N ASP A 362 4.41 11.98 25.01
CA ASP A 362 5.25 12.17 26.22
C ASP A 362 4.49 11.93 27.55
N GLU A 363 3.16 11.81 27.51
CA GLU A 363 2.29 11.63 28.68
C GLU A 363 1.52 10.30 28.59
N VAL A 364 0.19 10.33 28.44
CA VAL A 364 -0.61 9.14 28.14
C VAL A 364 -0.95 9.20 26.65
N PRO A 365 -0.29 8.40 25.80
CA PRO A 365 -0.49 8.48 24.36
C PRO A 365 -1.92 8.14 23.97
N ASP A 366 -2.47 8.90 23.04
CA ASP A 366 -3.76 8.64 22.40
C ASP A 366 -3.51 8.38 20.90
N SER A 367 -4.02 7.26 20.41
CA SER A 367 -3.83 6.81 19.02
C SER A 367 -5.16 6.73 18.29
N THR A 368 -5.22 7.31 17.10
CA THR A 368 -6.36 7.21 16.20
C THR A 368 -5.91 6.64 14.86
N VAL A 369 -6.54 5.56 14.42
CA VAL A 369 -6.38 5.05 13.06
C VAL A 369 -7.25 5.90 12.13
N TYR A 370 -6.63 6.48 11.12
CA TYR A 370 -7.28 7.18 10.02
C TYR A 370 -7.38 6.28 8.80
N GLN A 371 -8.42 6.49 8.00
CA GLN A 371 -8.64 5.83 6.71
C GLN A 371 -8.76 6.87 5.60
N ILE A 372 -8.30 6.49 4.40
CA ILE A 372 -8.47 7.25 3.18
C ILE A 372 -9.62 6.67 2.37
N ILE A 373 -10.61 7.51 2.09
CA ILE A 373 -11.81 7.14 1.32
C ILE A 373 -11.82 7.95 0.03
N LYS A 374 -11.90 7.27 -1.12
CA LYS A 374 -12.18 7.95 -2.40
C LYS A 374 -13.58 8.56 -2.33
N SER A 375 -13.64 9.88 -2.41
CA SER A 375 -14.86 10.68 -2.31
C SER A 375 -15.55 10.76 -3.67
N ASP A 376 -16.88 10.93 -3.67
CA ASP A 376 -17.61 11.33 -4.88
C ASP A 376 -17.39 12.80 -5.25
N ARG A 377 -16.70 13.54 -4.37
CA ARG A 377 -16.30 14.92 -4.63
C ARG A 377 -15.17 14.98 -5.64
N ILE A 378 -15.23 16.04 -6.43
CA ILE A 378 -14.34 16.23 -7.56
C ILE A 378 -13.70 17.61 -7.44
N ASP A 379 -12.39 17.67 -7.64
CA ASP A 379 -11.67 18.92 -7.87
C ASP A 379 -11.60 19.18 -9.36
N GLN A 380 -12.37 20.17 -9.81
CA GLN A 380 -12.30 20.66 -11.17
C GLN A 380 -11.37 21.87 -11.21
N LYS A 381 -10.37 21.80 -12.08
CA LYS A 381 -9.37 22.85 -12.23
C LYS A 381 -9.14 23.14 -13.71
N GLN A 382 -9.15 24.42 -14.06
CA GLN A 382 -8.58 24.89 -15.32
C GLN A 382 -7.05 24.81 -15.20
N LEU A 383 -6.40 24.15 -16.17
CA LEU A 383 -4.95 24.02 -16.18
C LEU A 383 -4.31 25.13 -16.99
N GLY A 384 -3.72 26.08 -16.27
CA GLY A 384 -3.14 27.29 -16.86
C GLY A 384 -4.18 28.13 -17.60
N ASP A 385 -3.74 29.22 -18.23
CA ASP A 385 -4.57 30.00 -19.14
C ASP A 385 -4.46 29.48 -20.59
N CYS A 386 -4.64 28.16 -20.75
CA CYS A 386 -4.40 27.46 -22.01
C CYS A 386 -5.71 27.13 -22.73
N LYS A 387 -5.77 27.51 -24.02
CA LYS A 387 -6.84 27.10 -24.94
C LYS A 387 -6.33 26.03 -25.90
N ILE A 388 -7.00 24.89 -25.96
CA ILE A 388 -6.58 23.70 -26.70
C ILE A 388 -7.60 23.34 -27.78
N LYS A 389 -7.14 22.58 -28.77
CA LYS A 389 -7.92 22.15 -29.94
C LYS A 389 -7.57 20.70 -30.32
N SER A 390 -7.54 19.83 -29.32
CA SER A 390 -7.18 18.42 -29.47
C SER A 390 -7.47 17.66 -28.18
N THR A 391 -7.63 16.34 -28.26
CA THR A 391 -7.50 15.47 -27.08
C THR A 391 -6.13 15.70 -26.42
N PRO A 392 -6.06 15.99 -25.11
CA PRO A 392 -4.79 16.10 -24.40
C PRO A 392 -4.09 14.73 -24.32
N PHE A 393 -2.76 14.71 -24.37
CA PHE A 393 -1.95 13.51 -24.18
C PHE A 393 -1.11 13.67 -22.91
N VAL A 394 -1.33 12.81 -21.91
CA VAL A 394 -0.65 12.94 -20.61
C VAL A 394 0.41 11.84 -20.47
N THR A 395 1.63 12.23 -20.10
CA THR A 395 2.75 11.31 -19.86
C THR A 395 2.91 10.99 -18.38
N GLN A 396 3.54 9.85 -18.07
CA GLN A 396 3.71 9.37 -16.68
C GLN A 396 4.56 10.31 -15.80
N ASP A 397 5.48 11.05 -16.41
CA ASP A 397 6.33 12.08 -15.76
C ASP A 397 5.61 13.43 -15.54
N GLY A 398 4.28 13.44 -15.67
CA GLY A 398 3.43 14.56 -15.28
C GLY A 398 3.39 15.71 -16.27
N TRP A 399 3.50 15.44 -17.58
CA TRP A 399 3.28 16.45 -18.63
C TRP A 399 2.00 16.22 -19.41
N VAL A 400 1.34 17.31 -19.78
CA VAL A 400 0.19 17.31 -20.68
C VAL A 400 0.60 17.98 -21.99
N TRP A 401 0.49 17.23 -23.09
CA TRP A 401 0.83 17.66 -24.45
C TRP A 401 -0.43 17.86 -25.29
N PHE A 402 -0.49 18.92 -26.07
CA PHE A 402 -1.70 19.29 -26.81
C PHE A 402 -1.43 20.25 -27.97
N GLN A 403 -2.40 20.34 -28.88
CA GLN A 403 -2.51 21.41 -29.86
C GLN A 403 -3.22 22.62 -29.22
N GLY A 404 -2.61 23.79 -29.26
CA GLY A 404 -3.27 25.05 -28.90
C GLY A 404 -4.28 25.51 -29.97
N THR A 405 -5.25 26.36 -29.62
CA THR A 405 -6.19 26.94 -30.61
C THR A 405 -5.51 27.78 -31.70
N ASN A 406 -4.29 28.25 -31.44
CA ASN A 406 -3.37 28.88 -32.39
C ASN A 406 -2.61 27.86 -33.27
N ASN A 407 -2.99 26.58 -33.24
CA ASN A 407 -2.33 25.44 -33.87
C ASN A 407 -0.91 25.14 -33.37
N LYS A 408 -0.42 25.77 -32.29
CA LYS A 408 0.93 25.50 -31.80
C LYS A 408 0.98 24.20 -31.01
N LEU A 409 2.08 23.47 -31.14
CA LEU A 409 2.41 22.34 -30.28
C LEU A 409 2.85 22.88 -28.92
N MET A 410 2.16 22.45 -27.86
CA MET A 410 2.37 22.96 -26.51
C MET A 410 2.45 21.79 -25.52
N LYS A 411 3.15 22.05 -24.40
CA LYS A 411 3.10 21.20 -23.21
C LYS A 411 3.01 22.03 -21.94
N MET A 412 2.55 21.43 -20.85
CA MET A 412 2.63 22.00 -19.50
C MET A 412 2.63 20.90 -18.45
N LYS A 413 2.98 21.23 -17.20
CA LYS A 413 2.85 20.28 -16.09
C LYS A 413 1.38 20.01 -15.74
N THR A 414 1.11 18.84 -15.19
CA THR A 414 -0.25 18.41 -14.78
C THR A 414 -0.88 19.29 -13.70
N ASP A 415 -0.09 20.12 -13.01
CA ASP A 415 -0.57 21.15 -12.09
C ASP A 415 -0.88 22.50 -12.76
N GLY A 416 -0.68 22.62 -14.09
CA GLY A 416 -0.90 23.82 -14.89
C GLY A 416 0.28 24.79 -14.95
N SER A 417 1.42 24.44 -14.35
CA SER A 417 2.66 25.23 -14.42
C SER A 417 3.53 24.87 -15.64
N GLU A 418 4.67 25.56 -15.81
CA GLU A 418 5.70 25.27 -16.83
C GLU A 418 5.17 25.12 -18.26
N ILE A 419 4.33 26.07 -18.70
CA ILE A 419 3.78 26.06 -20.06
C ILE A 419 4.90 26.36 -21.07
N THR A 420 5.09 25.46 -22.03
CA THR A 420 6.05 25.60 -23.13
C THR A 420 5.32 25.62 -24.46
N ASN A 421 5.68 26.60 -25.31
CA ASN A 421 5.28 26.68 -26.71
C ASN A 421 6.52 26.45 -27.58
N PHE A 422 6.50 25.42 -28.42
CA PHE A 422 7.65 25.04 -29.24
C PHE A 422 7.76 25.84 -30.55
N GLY A 423 6.81 26.74 -30.84
CA GLY A 423 6.73 27.49 -32.10
C GLY A 423 6.30 26.65 -33.32
N LEU A 424 6.37 25.33 -33.20
CA LEU A 424 5.90 24.35 -34.18
C LEU A 424 4.38 24.32 -34.26
N GLU A 425 3.86 24.04 -35.45
CA GLU A 425 2.43 23.90 -35.67
C GLU A 425 2.02 22.44 -35.82
N THR A 426 0.93 22.08 -35.16
CA THR A 426 0.29 20.77 -35.21
C THR A 426 -1.21 20.95 -35.46
N LYS A 427 -1.82 19.96 -36.12
CA LYS A 427 -3.27 19.84 -36.24
C LYS A 427 -3.83 18.51 -35.74
N SER A 428 -3.00 17.76 -35.02
CA SER A 428 -3.38 16.53 -34.34
C SER A 428 -3.02 16.60 -32.86
N THR A 429 -3.65 15.75 -32.06
CA THR A 429 -3.10 15.35 -30.77
C THR A 429 -1.66 14.84 -30.98
N PRO A 430 -0.68 15.29 -30.18
CA PRO A 430 0.67 14.74 -30.22
C PRO A 430 0.73 13.37 -29.51
N PHE A 431 1.55 12.46 -30.03
CA PHE A 431 1.81 11.16 -29.41
C PHE A 431 3.22 11.16 -28.81
N VAL A 432 3.32 10.97 -27.50
CA VAL A 432 4.61 10.98 -26.79
C VAL A 432 5.00 9.57 -26.37
N THR A 433 6.25 9.23 -26.66
CA THR A 433 6.86 7.92 -26.40
C THR A 433 7.72 7.95 -25.14
N GLN A 434 7.87 6.80 -24.47
CA GLN A 434 8.63 6.68 -23.22
C GLN A 434 10.12 7.05 -23.38
N ASP A 435 10.70 6.88 -24.58
CA ASP A 435 12.08 7.25 -24.91
C ASP A 435 12.23 8.74 -25.28
N GLY A 436 11.22 9.55 -24.98
CA GLY A 436 11.28 11.01 -25.03
C GLY A 436 11.09 11.60 -26.42
N TRP A 437 10.38 10.92 -27.32
CA TRP A 437 10.00 11.47 -28.62
C TRP A 437 8.53 11.85 -28.72
N VAL A 438 8.26 12.95 -29.40
CA VAL A 438 6.94 13.49 -29.69
C VAL A 438 6.68 13.38 -31.19
N TRP A 439 5.63 12.67 -31.57
CA TRP A 439 5.18 12.49 -32.96
C TRP A 439 3.86 13.21 -33.19
N PHE A 440 3.74 13.95 -34.28
CA PHE A 440 2.52 14.73 -34.57
C PHE A 440 2.37 15.03 -36.06
N GLN A 441 1.14 15.39 -36.45
CA GLN A 441 0.85 15.88 -37.80
C GLN A 441 0.95 17.40 -37.84
N GLY A 442 1.87 17.92 -38.66
CA GLY A 442 1.99 19.34 -38.94
C GLY A 442 0.75 19.91 -39.64
N THR A 443 0.52 21.23 -39.54
CA THR A 443 -0.57 21.92 -40.28
C THR A 443 -0.44 21.77 -41.80
N ASN A 444 0.78 21.58 -42.29
CA ASN A 444 1.14 21.26 -43.67
C ASN A 444 1.02 19.76 -44.04
N ASN A 445 0.39 18.94 -43.19
CA ASN A 445 0.28 17.49 -43.29
C ASN A 445 1.58 16.71 -43.09
N LYS A 446 2.74 17.34 -42.84
CA LYS A 446 3.99 16.59 -42.64
C LYS A 446 3.91 15.72 -41.39
N LEU A 447 4.47 14.51 -41.45
CA LEU A 447 4.71 13.69 -40.27
C LEU A 447 5.93 14.25 -39.53
N MET A 448 5.71 14.88 -38.39
CA MET A 448 6.78 15.53 -37.64
C MET A 448 7.17 14.71 -36.42
N LYS A 449 8.46 14.78 -36.05
CA LYS A 449 9.01 14.22 -34.82
C LYS A 449 9.96 15.22 -34.16
N MET A 450 9.95 15.30 -32.83
CA MET A 450 10.93 16.06 -32.05
C MET A 450 11.19 15.41 -30.68
N LYS A 451 12.29 15.75 -30.02
CA LYS A 451 12.51 15.38 -28.62
C LYS A 451 11.60 16.20 -27.69
N THR A 452 11.31 15.66 -26.50
CA THR A 452 10.44 16.29 -25.50
C THR A 452 10.94 17.64 -24.97
N ASP A 453 12.23 17.95 -25.16
CA ASP A 453 12.86 19.24 -24.87
C ASP A 453 12.76 20.25 -26.04
N GLY A 454 12.23 19.84 -27.19
CA GLY A 454 12.10 20.66 -28.39
C GLY A 454 13.28 20.57 -29.36
N SER A 455 14.30 19.75 -29.07
CA SER A 455 15.42 19.49 -29.98
C SER A 455 15.07 18.43 -31.04
N GLU A 456 16.00 18.20 -31.98
CA GLU A 456 15.93 17.14 -33.00
C GLU A 456 14.61 17.12 -33.81
N ILE A 457 14.15 18.30 -34.20
CA ILE A 457 12.93 18.47 -35.01
C ILE A 457 13.20 17.96 -36.42
N THR A 458 12.44 16.95 -36.85
CA THR A 458 12.58 16.33 -38.18
C THR A 458 11.22 16.04 -38.81
N ASN A 459 11.20 15.96 -40.14
CA ASN A 459 10.12 15.37 -40.94
C ASN A 459 10.66 14.06 -41.54
N PRO A 460 10.52 12.91 -40.86
CA PRO A 460 11.15 11.67 -41.31
C PRO A 460 10.76 11.30 -42.74
N ARG A 461 11.76 11.21 -43.62
CA ARG A 461 11.62 10.91 -45.06
C ARG A 461 10.67 11.84 -45.83
N GLU A 462 10.44 13.05 -45.34
CA GLU A 462 9.51 14.00 -45.92
C GLU A 462 8.06 13.50 -46.05
N TYR A 463 7.64 12.55 -45.21
CA TYR A 463 6.29 11.98 -45.29
C TYR A 463 5.20 12.98 -44.94
N VAL A 464 4.03 12.76 -45.54
CA VAL A 464 2.78 13.42 -45.17
C VAL A 464 1.80 12.41 -44.61
N THR A 465 1.01 12.84 -43.63
CA THR A 465 -0.03 12.08 -42.95
C THR A 465 -1.33 12.88 -42.93
N SER A 466 -2.47 12.19 -43.04
CA SER A 466 -3.82 12.72 -42.82
C SER A 466 -4.33 12.46 -41.41
N THR A 467 -3.72 11.54 -40.68
CA THR A 467 -4.12 11.14 -39.32
C THR A 467 -3.05 11.49 -38.29
N MET A 468 -3.43 11.47 -37.01
CA MET A 468 -2.46 11.44 -35.92
C MET A 468 -1.58 10.18 -36.03
N PRO A 469 -0.26 10.27 -35.78
CA PRO A 469 0.61 9.10 -35.70
C PRO A 469 0.39 8.29 -34.41
N PHE A 470 0.48 6.97 -34.51
CA PHE A 470 0.42 6.04 -33.38
C PHE A 470 1.73 5.24 -33.30
N VAL A 471 2.41 5.24 -32.15
CA VAL A 471 3.73 4.59 -32.01
C VAL A 471 3.65 3.38 -31.09
N THR A 472 4.13 2.24 -31.57
CA THR A 472 4.19 0.98 -30.82
C THR A 472 5.53 0.83 -30.09
N GLN A 473 5.53 0.08 -28.98
CA GLN A 473 6.73 -0.15 -28.15
C GLN A 473 7.88 -0.84 -28.90
N ASP A 474 7.58 -1.63 -29.94
CA ASP A 474 8.56 -2.27 -30.80
C ASP A 474 9.13 -1.33 -31.89
N GLY A 475 8.84 -0.02 -31.78
CA GLY A 475 9.47 1.03 -32.57
C GLY A 475 8.87 1.23 -33.96
N TRP A 476 7.57 0.97 -34.15
CA TRP A 476 6.86 1.33 -35.38
C TRP A 476 5.95 2.53 -35.17
N VAL A 477 5.91 3.42 -36.16
CA VAL A 477 4.99 4.54 -36.28
C VAL A 477 3.96 4.20 -37.35
N TRP A 478 2.70 4.22 -36.98
CA TRP A 478 1.56 3.90 -37.83
C TRP A 478 0.74 5.16 -38.11
N PHE A 479 0.37 5.37 -39.37
CA PHE A 479 -0.40 6.53 -39.81
C PHE A 479 -1.04 6.28 -41.19
N SER A 480 -2.01 7.10 -41.56
CA SER A 480 -2.53 7.15 -42.94
C SER A 480 -1.95 8.33 -43.69
N ASP A 481 -1.51 8.13 -44.92
CA ASP A 481 -1.04 9.24 -45.76
C ASP A 481 -2.19 10.15 -46.24
N CYS A 482 -1.89 11.15 -47.06
CA CYS A 482 -2.89 12.11 -47.55
C CYS A 482 -3.94 11.52 -48.51
N ILE A 483 -3.74 10.29 -49.01
CA ILE A 483 -4.73 9.54 -49.81
C ILE A 483 -5.34 8.38 -49.01
N ALA A 484 -5.25 8.46 -47.67
CA ALA A 484 -5.73 7.48 -46.71
C ALA A 484 -5.02 6.11 -46.76
N LYS A 485 -3.86 5.97 -47.42
CA LYS A 485 -3.12 4.70 -47.45
C LYS A 485 -2.49 4.42 -46.09
N LEU A 486 -2.80 3.26 -45.52
CA LEU A 486 -2.23 2.84 -44.24
C LEU A 486 -0.73 2.54 -44.41
N THR A 487 0.08 3.22 -43.63
CA THR A 487 1.55 3.17 -43.70
C THR A 487 2.11 2.92 -42.32
N ARG A 488 3.17 2.11 -42.24
CA ARG A 488 4.01 2.00 -41.04
C ARG A 488 5.47 2.25 -41.37
N MET A 489 6.20 2.80 -40.42
CA MET A 489 7.62 3.08 -40.57
C MET A 489 8.34 2.85 -39.24
N LYS A 490 9.58 2.38 -39.26
CA LYS A 490 10.41 2.35 -38.04
C LYS A 490 10.66 3.78 -37.53
N THR A 491 10.77 3.96 -36.22
CA THR A 491 10.92 5.28 -35.58
C THR A 491 12.18 6.05 -35.97
N ASP A 492 13.17 5.35 -36.53
CA ASP A 492 14.41 5.89 -37.12
C ASP A 492 14.30 6.15 -38.63
N GLY A 493 13.16 5.78 -39.24
CA GLY A 493 12.94 5.87 -40.67
C GLY A 493 13.74 4.86 -41.49
N SER A 494 14.29 3.78 -40.92
CA SER A 494 15.05 2.78 -41.68
C SER A 494 14.17 1.94 -42.61
N ILE A 495 12.98 1.57 -42.15
CA ILE A 495 12.05 0.69 -42.87
C ILE A 495 10.70 1.40 -43.01
N VAL A 496 10.10 1.33 -44.19
CA VAL A 496 8.72 1.72 -44.47
C VAL A 496 8.01 0.52 -45.07
N ASP A 497 6.77 0.31 -44.65
CA ASP A 497 5.93 -0.78 -45.10
C ASP A 497 4.49 -0.29 -45.32
N TYR A 498 3.78 -0.99 -46.20
CA TYR A 498 2.39 -0.71 -46.59
C TYR A 498 1.55 -1.96 -46.37
N PRO A 499 1.25 -2.33 -45.11
CA PRO A 499 0.70 -3.63 -44.78
C PRO A 499 -0.63 -3.86 -45.50
N GLY A 500 -0.70 -4.95 -46.27
CA GLY A 500 -1.90 -5.41 -46.96
C GLY A 500 -2.44 -4.45 -48.04
N ILE A 501 -1.70 -3.38 -48.38
CA ILE A 501 -2.09 -2.35 -49.36
C ILE A 501 -3.52 -1.83 -49.10
N THR A 502 -3.80 -1.50 -47.84
CA THR A 502 -5.13 -1.05 -47.39
C THR A 502 -5.18 0.47 -47.14
N SER A 503 -6.38 0.97 -46.84
CA SER A 503 -6.63 2.38 -46.56
C SER A 503 -7.45 2.58 -45.28
N ALA A 504 -7.07 3.57 -44.49
CA ALA A 504 -7.67 3.89 -43.20
C ALA A 504 -8.00 5.39 -43.10
N LEU A 505 -9.23 5.72 -42.70
CA LEU A 505 -9.68 7.09 -42.43
C LEU A 505 -9.33 7.57 -41.02
N SER A 506 -9.09 6.64 -40.10
CA SER A 506 -8.70 6.94 -38.73
C SER A 506 -7.28 6.50 -38.45
N THR A 507 -6.68 7.09 -37.40
CA THR A 507 -5.46 6.55 -36.81
C THR A 507 -5.69 5.08 -36.43
N PRO A 508 -4.81 4.15 -36.81
CA PRO A 508 -4.95 2.75 -36.44
C PRO A 508 -4.63 2.52 -34.96
N PHE A 509 -5.31 1.56 -34.34
CA PHE A 509 -4.99 1.06 -33.01
C PHE A 509 -4.29 -0.29 -33.13
N VAL A 510 -3.05 -0.39 -32.66
CA VAL A 510 -2.24 -1.61 -32.77
C VAL A 510 -2.14 -2.29 -31.41
N THR A 511 -2.50 -3.57 -31.36
CA THR A 511 -2.47 -4.39 -30.15
C THR A 511 -1.16 -5.19 -30.05
N GLN A 512 -0.76 -5.53 -28.82
CA GLN A 512 0.49 -6.27 -28.57
C GLN A 512 0.53 -7.67 -29.19
N ASP A 513 -0.64 -8.29 -29.41
CA ASP A 513 -0.78 -9.59 -30.09
C ASP A 513 -0.73 -9.48 -31.63
N GLY A 514 -0.36 -8.32 -32.16
CA GLY A 514 -0.03 -8.11 -33.55
C GLY A 514 -1.24 -7.87 -34.45
N TRP A 515 -2.33 -7.32 -33.92
CA TRP A 515 -3.49 -6.87 -34.70
C TRP A 515 -3.56 -5.35 -34.81
N VAL A 516 -4.15 -4.88 -35.90
CA VAL A 516 -4.35 -3.48 -36.25
C VAL A 516 -5.83 -3.27 -36.50
N TRP A 517 -6.45 -2.33 -35.77
CA TRP A 517 -7.86 -1.99 -35.88
C TRP A 517 -8.03 -0.55 -36.36
N PHE A 518 -8.87 -0.33 -37.37
CA PHE A 518 -9.04 0.99 -37.98
C PHE A 518 -10.38 1.15 -38.68
N GLN A 519 -10.75 2.39 -38.97
CA GLN A 519 -11.89 2.71 -39.84
C GLN A 519 -11.42 2.69 -41.30
N GLY A 520 -11.97 1.81 -42.12
CA GLY A 520 -11.72 1.79 -43.56
C GLY A 520 -12.35 2.99 -44.29
N THR A 521 -11.93 3.23 -45.53
CA THR A 521 -12.50 4.29 -46.41
C THR A 521 -13.97 4.08 -46.78
N ASN A 522 -14.48 2.87 -46.59
CA ASN A 522 -15.89 2.50 -46.70
C ASN A 522 -16.65 2.62 -45.36
N ASN A 523 -16.06 3.28 -44.36
CA ASN A 523 -16.53 3.37 -42.98
C ASN A 523 -16.63 2.03 -42.23
N LYS A 524 -16.15 0.91 -42.79
CA LYS A 524 -16.19 -0.37 -42.07
C LYS A 524 -15.14 -0.40 -40.96
N LEU A 525 -15.46 -1.07 -39.87
CA LEU A 525 -14.47 -1.50 -38.88
C LEU A 525 -13.60 -2.58 -39.52
N MET A 526 -12.33 -2.28 -39.68
CA MET A 526 -11.34 -3.17 -40.28
C MET A 526 -10.42 -3.74 -39.20
N LYS A 527 -10.03 -4.99 -39.37
CA LYS A 527 -9.05 -5.71 -38.54
C LYS A 527 -8.00 -6.32 -39.44
N MET A 528 -6.72 -6.15 -39.12
CA MET A 528 -5.62 -6.62 -39.95
C MET A 528 -4.43 -7.11 -39.11
N LYS A 529 -3.69 -8.12 -39.56
CA LYS A 529 -2.38 -8.46 -38.97
C LYS A 529 -1.35 -7.36 -39.24
N THR A 530 -0.40 -7.16 -38.35
CA THR A 530 0.61 -6.08 -38.51
C THR A 530 1.44 -6.18 -39.80
N ASP A 531 1.56 -7.37 -40.40
CA ASP A 531 2.21 -7.59 -41.70
C ASP A 531 1.24 -7.52 -42.90
N GLY A 532 -0.06 -7.36 -42.66
CA GLY A 532 -1.10 -7.31 -43.69
C GLY A 532 -1.45 -8.66 -44.31
N SER A 533 -0.95 -9.77 -43.78
CA SER A 533 -1.23 -11.14 -44.27
C SER A 533 -2.71 -11.51 -44.16
N GLU A 534 -3.41 -10.91 -43.21
CA GLU A 534 -4.84 -11.10 -42.98
C GLU A 534 -5.52 -9.74 -42.83
N ILE A 535 -6.57 -9.49 -43.62
CA ILE A 535 -7.44 -8.32 -43.53
C ILE A 535 -8.89 -8.81 -43.52
N THR A 536 -9.64 -8.39 -42.51
CA THR A 536 -11.06 -8.71 -42.36
C THR A 536 -11.84 -7.47 -41.91
N ASN A 537 -13.16 -7.53 -42.08
CA ASN A 537 -14.12 -6.54 -41.60
C ASN A 537 -15.13 -7.23 -40.67
N PRO A 538 -14.78 -7.39 -39.38
CA PRO A 538 -15.55 -8.21 -38.46
C PRO A 538 -17.04 -7.86 -38.44
N ARG A 539 -17.88 -8.84 -38.82
CA ARG A 539 -19.35 -8.74 -38.86
C ARG A 539 -19.90 -7.55 -39.68
N GLU A 540 -19.13 -7.04 -40.65
CA GLU A 540 -19.56 -5.94 -41.53
C GLU A 540 -19.96 -4.63 -40.80
N TYR A 541 -19.47 -4.43 -39.56
CA TYR A 541 -19.78 -3.23 -38.80
C TYR A 541 -19.19 -1.98 -39.44
N VAL A 542 -19.90 -0.86 -39.26
CA VAL A 542 -19.41 0.47 -39.61
C VAL A 542 -19.01 1.25 -38.36
N THR A 543 -18.02 2.11 -38.49
CA THR A 543 -17.57 3.03 -37.45
C THR A 543 -17.30 4.41 -38.04
N SER A 544 -17.56 5.44 -37.25
CA SER A 544 -17.24 6.85 -37.55
C SER A 544 -16.08 7.39 -36.70
N THR A 545 -15.53 6.55 -35.81
CA THR A 545 -14.50 6.91 -34.83
C THR A 545 -13.29 5.97 -34.96
N MET A 546 -12.15 6.38 -34.41
CA MET A 546 -11.03 5.46 -34.20
C MET A 546 -11.45 4.33 -33.24
N PRO A 547 -11.18 3.05 -33.56
CA PRO A 547 -11.40 1.94 -32.62
C PRO A 547 -10.44 2.02 -31.43
N PHE A 548 -10.92 1.68 -30.24
CA PHE A 548 -10.10 1.56 -29.02
C PHE A 548 -10.13 0.11 -28.54
N VAL A 549 -8.97 -0.53 -28.38
CA VAL A 549 -8.91 -1.95 -27.99
C VAL A 549 -8.34 -2.09 -26.58
N THR A 550 -9.10 -2.74 -25.70
CA THR A 550 -8.68 -3.04 -24.32
C THR A 550 -7.89 -4.34 -24.25
N GLN A 551 -7.03 -4.47 -23.24
CA GLN A 551 -6.17 -5.65 -23.05
C GLN A 551 -6.96 -6.95 -22.83
N ASP A 552 -8.15 -6.87 -22.26
CA ASP A 552 -9.06 -8.01 -22.08
C ASP A 552 -9.82 -8.38 -23.37
N GLY A 553 -9.45 -7.78 -24.51
CA GLY A 553 -9.90 -8.17 -25.84
C GLY A 553 -11.25 -7.60 -26.23
N TRP A 554 -11.63 -6.41 -25.76
CA TRP A 554 -12.78 -5.67 -26.30
C TRP A 554 -12.34 -4.56 -27.24
N VAL A 555 -13.06 -4.41 -28.34
CA VAL A 555 -12.95 -3.32 -29.31
C VAL A 555 -14.13 -2.39 -29.12
N TRP A 556 -13.86 -1.12 -28.84
CA TRP A 556 -14.83 -0.07 -28.59
C TRP A 556 -14.83 0.95 -29.73
N PHE A 557 -16.01 1.32 -30.21
CA PHE A 557 -16.17 2.25 -31.31
C PHE A 557 -17.60 2.82 -31.36
N SER A 558 -17.77 3.96 -32.03
CA SER A 558 -19.09 4.49 -32.38
C SER A 558 -19.38 4.32 -33.87
N ASP A 559 -20.63 4.05 -34.21
CA ASP A 559 -21.09 3.98 -35.60
C ASP A 559 -21.43 5.36 -36.20
N CYS A 560 -21.93 5.40 -37.43
CA CYS A 560 -22.25 6.65 -38.14
C CYS A 560 -23.45 7.42 -37.55
N ILE A 561 -24.21 6.82 -36.63
CA ILE A 561 -25.29 7.49 -35.87
C ILE A 561 -24.87 7.73 -34.41
N ALA A 562 -23.57 7.70 -34.14
CA ALA A 562 -22.94 7.87 -32.83
C ALA A 562 -23.32 6.81 -31.80
N LYS A 563 -23.83 5.64 -32.19
CA LYS A 563 -24.16 4.57 -31.25
C LYS A 563 -22.87 3.91 -30.75
N LEU A 564 -22.64 3.95 -29.43
CA LEU A 564 -21.49 3.32 -28.81
C LEU A 564 -21.66 1.79 -28.80
N THR A 565 -20.66 1.08 -29.31
CA THR A 565 -20.66 -0.38 -29.46
C THR A 565 -19.35 -0.95 -28.92
N ARG A 566 -19.42 -2.11 -28.26
CA ARG A 566 -18.24 -2.93 -27.96
C ARG A 566 -18.38 -4.33 -28.50
N MET A 567 -17.26 -4.94 -28.90
CA MET A 567 -17.22 -6.30 -29.42
C MET A 567 -15.95 -7.01 -28.98
N LYS A 568 -16.00 -8.32 -28.72
CA LYS A 568 -14.76 -9.09 -28.53
C LYS A 568 -13.90 -9.08 -29.79
N THR A 569 -12.58 -9.13 -29.64
CA THR A 569 -11.63 -9.07 -30.77
C THR A 569 -11.78 -10.22 -31.77
N ASP A 570 -12.35 -11.34 -31.36
CA ASP A 570 -12.71 -12.50 -32.20
C ASP A 570 -14.09 -12.36 -32.87
N GLY A 571 -14.85 -11.32 -32.52
CA GLY A 571 -16.20 -11.09 -32.98
C GLY A 571 -17.23 -12.07 -32.41
N SER A 572 -16.97 -12.77 -31.30
CA SER A 572 -17.91 -13.72 -30.68
C SER A 572 -19.07 -13.00 -29.99
N ILE A 573 -18.77 -11.94 -29.25
CA ILE A 573 -19.72 -11.18 -28.44
C ILE A 573 -19.77 -9.74 -28.92
N VAL A 574 -20.98 -9.20 -29.07
CA VAL A 574 -21.25 -7.77 -29.30
C VAL A 574 -22.18 -7.31 -28.20
N ASP A 575 -21.90 -6.12 -27.68
CA ASP A 575 -22.67 -5.51 -26.62
C ASP A 575 -22.85 -4.01 -26.89
N TYR A 576 -23.96 -3.46 -26.37
CA TYR A 576 -24.36 -2.06 -26.52
C TYR A 576 -24.53 -1.45 -25.12
N PRO A 577 -23.42 -1.06 -24.45
CA PRO A 577 -23.43 -0.71 -23.04
C PRO A 577 -24.38 0.46 -22.75
N GLY A 578 -25.46 0.17 -22.02
CA GLY A 578 -26.44 1.16 -21.53
C GLY A 578 -27.22 1.94 -22.60
N ILE A 579 -27.12 1.58 -23.88
CA ILE A 579 -27.58 2.37 -25.06
C ILE A 579 -27.23 3.86 -24.92
N THR A 580 -25.94 4.16 -25.04
CA THR A 580 -25.38 5.53 -25.03
C THR A 580 -24.88 5.94 -26.41
N SER A 581 -24.88 7.25 -26.69
CA SER A 581 -24.34 7.79 -27.93
C SER A 581 -23.07 8.61 -27.66
N ALA A 582 -22.00 8.35 -28.42
CA ALA A 582 -20.70 8.97 -28.26
C ALA A 582 -20.22 9.59 -29.59
N LEU A 583 -19.87 10.88 -29.57
CA LEU A 583 -19.30 11.62 -30.71
C LEU A 583 -17.79 11.42 -30.87
N SER A 584 -17.13 10.90 -29.84
CA SER A 584 -15.71 10.66 -29.82
C SER A 584 -15.40 9.19 -29.56
N THR A 585 -14.18 8.76 -29.91
CA THR A 585 -13.66 7.46 -29.49
C THR A 585 -13.67 7.40 -27.96
N PRO A 586 -14.21 6.35 -27.33
CA PRO A 586 -14.16 6.24 -25.89
C PRO A 586 -12.73 5.97 -25.39
N PHE A 587 -12.40 6.52 -24.23
CA PHE A 587 -11.23 6.12 -23.45
C PHE A 587 -11.67 5.09 -22.41
N VAL A 588 -11.14 3.87 -22.50
CA VAL A 588 -11.49 2.79 -21.57
C VAL A 588 -10.32 2.50 -20.65
N THR A 589 -10.58 2.68 -19.35
CA THR A 589 -9.63 2.49 -18.26
C THR A 589 -9.56 1.03 -17.83
N GLN A 590 -8.44 0.62 -17.22
CA GLN A 590 -8.22 -0.77 -16.80
C GLN A 590 -9.10 -1.22 -15.61
N ASP A 591 -9.64 -0.28 -14.84
CA ASP A 591 -10.57 -0.50 -13.72
C ASP A 591 -12.05 -0.52 -14.18
N GLY A 592 -12.27 -0.57 -15.49
CA GLY A 592 -13.57 -0.83 -16.08
C GLY A 592 -14.47 0.40 -16.21
N TRP A 593 -13.90 1.60 -16.30
CA TRP A 593 -14.63 2.82 -16.66
C TRP A 593 -14.40 3.24 -18.12
N VAL A 594 -15.47 3.76 -18.72
CA VAL A 594 -15.52 4.26 -20.09
C VAL A 594 -15.81 5.76 -20.04
N TRP A 595 -14.96 6.56 -20.69
CA TRP A 595 -15.09 8.01 -20.75
C TRP A 595 -15.18 8.50 -22.19
N PHE A 596 -16.11 9.40 -22.48
CA PHE A 596 -16.38 9.83 -23.87
C PHE A 596 -17.12 11.15 -23.93
N GLN A 597 -17.16 11.75 -25.12
CA GLN A 597 -18.02 12.88 -25.45
C GLN A 597 -19.40 12.39 -25.85
N GLY A 598 -20.44 12.73 -25.10
CA GLY A 598 -21.83 12.46 -25.47
C GLY A 598 -22.29 13.31 -26.68
N THR A 599 -23.41 12.94 -27.31
CA THR A 599 -24.01 13.70 -28.44
C THR A 599 -24.48 15.11 -28.08
N ASN A 600 -24.64 15.40 -26.80
CA ASN A 600 -24.93 16.73 -26.25
C ASN A 600 -23.66 17.44 -25.72
N ASN A 601 -22.48 16.99 -26.13
CA ASN A 601 -21.16 17.42 -25.66
C ASN A 601 -20.89 17.18 -24.17
N LYS A 602 -21.74 16.48 -23.42
CA LYS A 602 -21.43 16.16 -22.02
C LYS A 602 -20.19 15.26 -21.94
N LEU A 603 -19.33 15.50 -20.95
CA LEU A 603 -18.31 14.54 -20.57
C LEU A 603 -19.01 13.38 -19.86
N MET A 604 -19.05 12.21 -20.49
CA MET A 604 -19.76 11.05 -19.97
C MET A 604 -18.77 10.07 -19.34
N LYS A 605 -19.18 9.46 -18.22
CA LYS A 605 -18.47 8.36 -17.54
C LYS A 605 -19.47 7.24 -17.25
N MET A 606 -19.12 5.99 -17.52
CA MET A 606 -19.94 4.81 -17.19
C MET A 606 -19.08 3.56 -16.98
N LYS A 607 -19.63 2.52 -16.32
CA LYS A 607 -18.99 1.20 -16.28
C LYS A 607 -19.01 0.54 -17.66
N THR A 608 -18.11 -0.42 -17.88
CA THR A 608 -18.02 -1.12 -19.18
C THR A 608 -19.28 -1.90 -19.59
N ASP A 609 -20.15 -2.25 -18.64
CA ASP A 609 -21.47 -2.84 -18.89
C ASP A 609 -22.58 -1.80 -19.17
N GLY A 610 -22.25 -0.50 -19.06
CA GLY A 610 -23.16 0.62 -19.27
C GLY A 610 -23.91 1.08 -18.02
N SER A 611 -23.65 0.47 -16.86
CA SER A 611 -24.17 0.94 -15.57
C SER A 611 -23.42 2.20 -15.08
N GLU A 612 -23.93 2.82 -14.01
CA GLU A 612 -23.32 3.98 -13.34
C GLU A 612 -22.99 5.16 -14.27
N ILE A 613 -23.85 5.39 -15.26
CA ILE A 613 -23.69 6.49 -16.20
C ILE A 613 -23.87 7.85 -15.50
N THR A 614 -22.88 8.72 -15.66
CA THR A 614 -22.85 10.05 -15.04
C THR A 614 -22.27 11.10 -15.99
N ASN A 615 -22.54 12.38 -15.71
CA ASN A 615 -21.80 13.53 -16.24
C ASN A 615 -20.95 14.13 -15.10
N PRO A 616 -19.69 13.68 -14.92
CA PRO A 616 -18.87 14.08 -13.78
C PRO A 616 -18.63 15.60 -13.71
N GLY A 617 -19.00 16.21 -12.59
CA GLY A 617 -18.87 17.66 -12.37
C GLY A 617 -19.75 18.52 -13.29
N ASN A 618 -20.74 17.93 -13.97
CA ASN A 618 -21.57 18.60 -14.98
C ASN A 618 -20.74 19.25 -16.11
N ASN A 619 -19.71 18.52 -16.57
CA ASN A 619 -18.76 19.00 -17.56
C ASN A 619 -19.18 18.71 -19.00
N TYR A 620 -18.56 19.44 -19.92
CA TYR A 620 -18.77 19.31 -21.36
C TYR A 620 -17.42 19.28 -22.06
N THR A 621 -17.28 18.44 -23.08
CA THR A 621 -16.05 18.26 -23.83
C THR A 621 -16.28 18.26 -25.34
N LYS A 622 -15.25 18.65 -26.11
CA LYS A 622 -15.22 18.63 -27.58
C LYS A 622 -14.47 17.45 -28.18
N SER A 623 -13.78 16.66 -27.35
CA SER A 623 -12.91 15.60 -27.81
C SER A 623 -12.92 14.40 -26.86
N THR A 624 -12.21 13.33 -27.24
CA THR A 624 -11.98 12.21 -26.33
C THR A 624 -11.20 12.71 -25.11
N PRO A 625 -11.66 12.45 -23.88
CA PRO A 625 -10.89 12.76 -22.68
C PRO A 625 -9.70 11.82 -22.54
N PHE A 626 -8.63 12.28 -21.88
CA PHE A 626 -7.53 11.44 -21.45
C PHE A 626 -7.68 11.16 -19.96
N VAL A 627 -7.69 9.90 -19.57
CA VAL A 627 -7.93 9.51 -18.18
C VAL A 627 -6.67 8.88 -17.61
N SER A 628 -6.05 9.54 -16.62
CA SER A 628 -5.16 8.88 -15.67
C SER A 628 -5.99 8.31 -14.51
N TYR A 629 -5.38 7.54 -13.61
CA TYR A 629 -6.13 6.77 -12.62
C TYR A 629 -7.06 7.62 -11.73
N ASP A 630 -6.60 8.78 -11.24
CA ASP A 630 -7.39 9.67 -10.37
C ASP A 630 -7.83 10.98 -11.05
N THR A 631 -7.35 11.26 -12.26
CA THR A 631 -7.54 12.54 -12.93
C THR A 631 -7.92 12.38 -14.40
N THR A 632 -9.00 13.04 -14.81
CA THR A 632 -9.40 13.12 -16.22
C THR A 632 -9.05 14.49 -16.79
N TYR A 633 -8.33 14.52 -17.91
CA TYR A 633 -7.97 15.72 -18.67
C TYR A 633 -8.82 15.80 -19.94
N PHE A 634 -9.40 16.96 -20.22
CA PHE A 634 -10.27 17.12 -21.39
C PHE A 634 -10.29 18.55 -21.93
N GLU A 635 -10.55 18.66 -23.22
CA GLU A 635 -10.86 19.91 -23.89
C GLU A 635 -12.31 20.29 -23.61
N GLY A 636 -12.53 21.40 -22.91
CA GLY A 636 -13.85 21.95 -22.65
C GLY A 636 -14.52 22.50 -23.92
N THR A 637 -15.84 22.68 -23.89
CA THR A 637 -16.56 23.33 -24.99
C THR A 637 -16.21 24.82 -25.16
N ASP A 638 -15.53 25.39 -24.19
CA ASP A 638 -14.94 26.72 -24.18
C ASP A 638 -13.47 26.74 -24.63
N ASP A 639 -12.97 25.63 -25.19
CA ASP A 639 -11.58 25.37 -25.58
C ASP A 639 -10.59 25.34 -24.41
N THR A 640 -11.04 25.45 -23.15
CA THR A 640 -10.15 25.40 -21.98
C THR A 640 -9.69 23.96 -21.74
N LEU A 641 -8.43 23.77 -21.35
CA LEU A 641 -7.96 22.48 -20.84
C LEU A 641 -8.33 22.32 -19.36
N TRP A 642 -9.25 21.41 -19.10
CA TRP A 642 -9.73 21.09 -17.76
C TRP A 642 -9.10 19.79 -17.25
N SER A 643 -8.83 19.77 -15.94
CA SER A 643 -8.59 18.54 -15.18
C SER A 643 -9.70 18.30 -14.17
N LEU A 644 -10.06 17.04 -14.00
CA LEU A 644 -11.08 16.56 -13.10
C LEU A 644 -10.48 15.49 -12.19
N ARG A 645 -10.07 15.87 -10.97
CA ARG A 645 -9.41 14.97 -10.01
C ARG A 645 -10.40 14.50 -8.94
N TRP A 646 -10.47 13.20 -8.67
CA TRP A 646 -11.28 12.69 -7.56
C TRP A 646 -10.65 13.06 -6.22
N LYS A 647 -11.46 13.53 -5.27
CA LYS A 647 -10.97 13.84 -3.92
C LYS A 647 -10.88 12.58 -3.09
N TYR A 648 -9.93 12.58 -2.16
CA TYR A 648 -9.75 11.54 -1.17
C TYR A 648 -9.91 12.17 0.21
N ASP A 649 -10.65 11.52 1.09
CA ASP A 649 -10.99 12.03 2.41
C ASP A 649 -10.23 11.27 3.48
N CYS A 650 -9.57 12.01 4.37
CA CYS A 650 -8.91 11.46 5.55
C CYS A 650 -9.88 11.56 6.73
N ASN A 651 -10.40 10.42 7.18
CA ASN A 651 -11.35 10.35 8.29
C ASN A 651 -10.84 9.39 9.36
N PRO A 652 -11.13 9.61 10.66
CA PRO A 652 -10.98 8.56 11.65
C PRO A 652 -11.75 7.31 11.22
N ALA A 653 -11.13 6.14 11.37
CA ALA A 653 -11.78 4.86 11.15
C ALA A 653 -12.65 4.52 12.37
N MET A 654 -13.94 4.24 12.15
CA MET A 654 -14.90 4.00 13.24
C MET A 654 -14.99 2.54 13.67
N ASP A 655 -14.68 1.59 12.77
CA ASP A 655 -14.87 0.15 12.99
C ASP A 655 -13.54 -0.61 12.93
N ILE A 656 -12.57 -0.20 13.76
CA ILE A 656 -11.27 -0.88 13.87
C ILE A 656 -11.33 -1.94 14.99
N PRO A 657 -10.96 -3.20 14.71
CA PRO A 657 -10.97 -4.27 15.71
C PRO A 657 -9.85 -4.10 16.73
N LEU A 658 -10.05 -4.71 17.91
CA LEU A 658 -9.03 -4.83 18.93
C LEU A 658 -7.94 -5.82 18.50
N GLY A 659 -6.70 -5.55 18.91
CA GLY A 659 -5.61 -6.52 18.87
C GLY A 659 -5.93 -7.75 19.73
N SER A 660 -5.37 -8.90 19.35
CA SER A 660 -5.59 -10.17 20.04
C SER A 660 -4.36 -10.62 20.83
N ILE A 661 -4.58 -11.09 22.05
CA ILE A 661 -3.55 -11.69 22.93
C ILE A 661 -3.73 -13.21 23.03
N VAL A 662 -4.99 -13.65 23.05
CA VAL A 662 -5.41 -15.05 23.06
C VAL A 662 -5.94 -15.45 21.69
N PHE A 663 -5.76 -16.73 21.33
CA PHE A 663 -6.20 -17.26 20.05
C PHE A 663 -7.58 -17.91 20.17
N GLY A 664 -8.52 -17.49 19.31
CA GLY A 664 -9.81 -18.14 19.09
C GLY A 664 -11.04 -17.35 19.59
N PRO A 665 -12.20 -17.47 18.92
CA PRO A 665 -13.39 -16.64 19.20
C PRO A 665 -14.12 -16.96 20.52
N PHE A 666 -13.69 -18.00 21.25
CA PHE A 666 -14.28 -18.42 22.53
C PHE A 666 -13.26 -18.41 23.69
N ALA A 667 -12.03 -17.94 23.46
CA ALA A 667 -11.03 -17.83 24.50
C ALA A 667 -11.09 -16.43 25.10
N SER A 668 -11.35 -16.34 26.40
CA SER A 668 -11.19 -15.09 27.14
C SER A 668 -9.86 -15.07 27.85
N ASP A 669 -9.23 -13.90 27.93
CA ASP A 669 -7.97 -13.74 28.65
C ASP A 669 -8.25 -13.47 30.13
N TYR A 670 -7.85 -14.40 31.01
CA TYR A 670 -7.87 -14.21 32.47
C TYR A 670 -6.48 -13.88 33.02
N SER A 671 -5.61 -13.26 32.22
CA SER A 671 -4.28 -12.85 32.63
C SER A 671 -4.29 -11.72 33.66
N VAL A 672 -3.18 -11.61 34.41
CA VAL A 672 -2.90 -10.46 35.26
C VAL A 672 -1.63 -9.76 34.77
N TYR A 673 -1.76 -8.47 34.48
CA TYR A 673 -0.67 -7.56 34.14
C TYR A 673 -0.42 -6.62 35.31
N ILE A 674 0.82 -6.50 35.77
CA ILE A 674 1.16 -5.60 36.87
C ILE A 674 2.32 -4.69 36.49
N ARG A 675 2.21 -3.41 36.82
CA ARG A 675 3.31 -2.44 36.78
C ARG A 675 3.53 -1.87 38.18
N ILE A 676 4.75 -1.95 38.67
CA ILE A 676 5.19 -1.31 39.92
C ILE A 676 6.02 -0.08 39.57
N ILE A 677 5.61 1.08 40.06
CA ILE A 677 6.32 2.36 39.98
C ILE A 677 6.93 2.62 41.36
N ASN A 678 8.25 2.50 41.48
CA ASN A 678 8.96 2.75 42.72
C ASN A 678 9.43 4.21 42.80
N MET A 679 8.61 5.06 43.39
CA MET A 679 8.94 6.47 43.65
C MET A 679 9.63 6.67 45.02
N SER A 680 9.74 5.60 45.83
CA SER A 680 10.41 5.66 47.12
C SER A 680 11.93 5.85 46.96
N SER A 681 12.60 6.21 48.05
CA SER A 681 14.07 6.31 48.10
C SER A 681 14.78 4.96 48.23
N ILE A 682 14.05 3.85 48.27
CA ILE A 682 14.58 2.52 48.60
C ILE A 682 14.44 1.58 47.40
N THR A 683 15.49 0.81 47.10
CA THR A 683 15.43 -0.26 46.10
C THR A 683 14.68 -1.46 46.66
N LEU A 684 13.70 -1.96 45.93
CA LEU A 684 12.95 -3.16 46.28
C LEU A 684 13.69 -4.39 45.77
N GLN A 685 13.98 -5.34 46.66
CA GLN A 685 14.62 -6.61 46.28
C GLN A 685 13.63 -7.76 46.38
N ARG A 686 13.40 -8.48 45.28
CA ARG A 686 12.48 -9.62 45.26
C ARG A 686 13.04 -10.76 46.12
N SER A 687 12.30 -11.15 47.15
CA SER A 687 12.64 -12.29 48.00
C SER A 687 12.02 -13.60 47.50
N SER A 688 10.81 -13.54 46.96
CA SER A 688 10.12 -14.71 46.39
C SER A 688 9.03 -14.31 45.40
N PHE A 689 8.65 -15.24 44.54
CA PHE A 689 7.45 -15.15 43.70
C PHE A 689 6.94 -16.56 43.39
N LYS A 690 5.63 -16.70 43.19
CA LYS A 690 4.96 -17.97 42.90
C LYS A 690 3.75 -17.74 42.00
N ASN A 691 3.46 -18.69 41.13
CA ASN A 691 2.17 -18.82 40.45
C ASN A 691 1.42 -20.02 41.06
N GLU A 692 0.20 -19.77 41.54
CA GLU A 692 -0.75 -20.82 41.95
C GLU A 692 -1.48 -21.37 40.71
N TYR A 693 -1.91 -20.46 39.83
CA TYR A 693 -2.51 -20.74 38.53
C TYR A 693 -1.96 -19.79 37.46
N GLY A 694 -1.95 -20.24 36.20
CA GLY A 694 -1.33 -19.53 35.08
C GLY A 694 0.18 -19.76 34.99
N LYS A 695 0.84 -19.03 34.10
CA LYS A 695 2.27 -19.14 33.80
C LYS A 695 2.89 -17.75 33.64
N TRP A 696 4.06 -17.54 34.23
CA TRP A 696 4.82 -16.31 34.00
C TRP A 696 5.29 -16.25 32.56
N VAL A 697 5.03 -15.13 31.88
CA VAL A 697 5.58 -14.92 30.54
C VAL A 697 7.08 -14.75 30.66
N ARG A 698 7.82 -15.47 29.79
CA ARG A 698 9.28 -15.58 29.88
C ARG A 698 9.95 -14.21 29.79
N GLY A 699 10.78 -13.88 30.78
CA GLY A 699 11.46 -12.58 30.86
C GLY A 699 10.56 -11.43 31.30
N LEU A 700 9.35 -11.74 31.78
CA LEU A 700 8.41 -10.84 32.45
C LEU A 700 7.97 -11.40 33.80
N GLU A 701 8.83 -12.21 34.42
CA GLU A 701 8.72 -12.52 35.84
C GLU A 701 8.95 -11.24 36.67
N PRO A 702 8.43 -11.15 37.91
CA PRO A 702 8.68 -9.99 38.76
C PRO A 702 10.17 -9.71 38.89
N ALA A 703 10.61 -8.47 38.67
CA ALA A 703 12.04 -8.13 38.60
C ALA A 703 12.79 -8.47 39.90
N VAL A 704 14.07 -8.85 39.80
CA VAL A 704 14.91 -9.11 40.98
C VAL A 704 15.11 -7.85 41.81
N LEU A 705 15.28 -6.71 41.14
CA LEU A 705 15.42 -5.39 41.75
C LEU A 705 14.49 -4.40 41.05
N ILE A 706 13.84 -3.54 41.83
CA ILE A 706 13.17 -2.34 41.34
C ILE A 706 13.85 -1.15 42.01
N VAL A 707 14.76 -0.51 41.28
CA VAL A 707 15.57 0.60 41.76
C VAL A 707 14.67 1.80 42.11
N SER A 708 15.09 2.61 43.09
CA SER A 708 14.45 3.89 43.39
C SER A 708 14.32 4.75 42.12
N GLY A 709 13.13 5.30 41.88
CA GLY A 709 12.80 6.09 40.70
C GLY A 709 12.53 5.28 39.42
N SER A 710 12.46 3.95 39.49
CA SER A 710 12.24 3.08 38.32
C SER A 710 10.88 2.39 38.31
N THR A 711 10.51 1.91 37.13
CA THR A 711 9.28 1.15 36.88
C THR A 711 9.62 -0.26 36.42
N SER A 712 8.83 -1.25 36.87
CA SER A 712 8.93 -2.63 36.41
C SER A 712 7.54 -3.20 36.12
N GLY A 713 7.36 -3.74 34.92
CA GLY A 713 6.20 -4.53 34.51
C GLY A 713 6.45 -6.03 34.61
N PHE A 714 5.41 -6.80 34.93
CA PHE A 714 5.41 -8.26 34.87
C PHE A 714 4.03 -8.81 34.50
N TRP A 715 4.00 -10.04 33.97
CA TRP A 715 2.81 -10.62 33.39
C TRP A 715 2.65 -12.10 33.74
N LEU A 716 1.55 -12.41 34.41
CA LEU A 716 1.08 -13.77 34.65
C LEU A 716 -0.02 -14.10 33.63
N GLN A 717 0.32 -14.93 32.65
CA GLN A 717 -0.56 -15.35 31.56
C GLN A 717 -1.49 -16.48 32.01
N ASP A 718 -2.75 -16.40 31.58
CA ASP A 718 -3.72 -17.49 31.77
C ASP A 718 -3.38 -18.72 30.92
N ASN A 719 -3.64 -19.91 31.47
CA ASN A 719 -3.54 -21.17 30.75
C ASN A 719 -4.95 -21.63 30.36
N PRO A 720 -5.13 -22.29 29.21
CA PRO A 720 -6.40 -22.92 28.86
C PRO A 720 -6.92 -23.82 30.00
N GLY A 721 -8.12 -23.55 30.48
CA GLY A 721 -8.72 -24.28 31.60
C GLY A 721 -9.77 -23.48 32.35
N LEU A 722 -10.15 -23.98 33.53
CA LEU A 722 -11.21 -23.39 34.36
C LEU A 722 -10.68 -22.57 35.54
N ALA A 723 -9.39 -22.29 35.60
CA ALA A 723 -8.75 -21.67 36.76
C ALA A 723 -8.64 -20.14 36.66
N GLY A 724 -8.28 -19.61 35.49
CA GLY A 724 -7.77 -18.25 35.37
C GLY A 724 -6.35 -18.14 35.94
N THR A 725 -5.97 -16.96 36.41
CA THR A 725 -4.63 -16.71 37.00
C THR A 725 -4.65 -16.36 38.48
N ALA A 726 -3.63 -16.82 39.19
CA ALA A 726 -3.39 -16.45 40.59
C ALA A 726 -1.89 -16.52 40.90
N GLY A 727 -1.36 -15.46 41.51
CA GLY A 727 0.07 -15.36 41.78
C GLY A 727 0.38 -14.51 43.00
N SER A 728 1.65 -14.56 43.39
CA SER A 728 2.20 -13.71 44.44
C SER A 728 3.64 -13.33 44.16
N VAL A 729 4.04 -12.17 44.66
CA VAL A 729 5.43 -11.73 44.72
C VAL A 729 5.68 -11.05 46.05
N THR A 730 6.87 -11.24 46.61
CA THR A 730 7.33 -10.55 47.81
C THR A 730 8.62 -9.80 47.50
N TYR A 731 8.62 -8.52 47.83
CA TYR A 731 9.81 -7.67 47.86
C TYR A 731 10.18 -7.36 49.30
N THR A 732 11.46 -7.31 49.57
CA THR A 732 12.03 -6.95 50.88
C THR A 732 12.88 -5.71 50.74
N THR A 733 12.90 -4.93 51.79
CA THR A 733 13.85 -3.83 52.00
C THR A 733 14.59 -4.08 53.32
N PRO A 734 15.61 -3.28 53.67
CA PRO A 734 16.33 -3.47 54.93
C PRO A 734 15.43 -3.44 56.18
N THR A 735 14.26 -2.79 56.10
CA THR A 735 13.39 -2.55 57.25
C THR A 735 11.98 -3.12 57.12
N ASP A 736 11.57 -3.64 55.95
CA ASP A 736 10.18 -4.06 55.71
C ASP A 736 10.01 -5.09 54.58
N THR A 737 8.81 -5.64 54.43
CA THR A 737 8.49 -6.67 53.44
C THR A 737 7.17 -6.39 52.70
N LEU A 738 7.24 -5.95 51.45
CA LEU A 738 6.07 -5.76 50.60
C LEU A 738 5.64 -7.08 49.94
N ALA A 739 4.57 -7.69 50.43
CA ALA A 739 3.99 -8.89 49.82
C ALA A 739 2.72 -8.53 49.02
N LEU A 740 2.68 -9.01 47.77
CA LEU A 740 1.57 -8.85 46.84
C LEU A 740 0.98 -10.22 46.52
N LYS A 741 -0.33 -10.38 46.70
CA LYS A 741 -1.10 -11.54 46.22
C LYS A 741 -2.22 -11.06 45.30
N PHE A 742 -2.35 -11.63 44.12
CA PHE A 742 -3.29 -11.15 43.10
C PHE A 742 -3.84 -12.30 42.25
N GLY A 743 -4.97 -12.08 41.59
CA GLY A 743 -5.51 -13.04 40.65
C GLY A 743 -6.67 -12.50 39.82
N CYS A 744 -6.84 -13.09 38.64
CA CYS A 744 -8.00 -12.98 37.78
C CYS A 744 -8.57 -14.40 37.56
N PRO A 745 -9.27 -14.95 38.57
CA PRO A 745 -9.79 -16.31 38.51
C PRO A 745 -11.06 -16.40 37.66
N LEU A 746 -11.31 -17.55 37.03
CA LEU A 746 -12.52 -17.76 36.21
C LEU A 746 -13.83 -17.72 37.02
N THR A 747 -13.82 -18.34 38.21
CA THR A 747 -15.05 -18.65 38.97
C THR A 747 -15.25 -17.79 40.21
N SER A 748 -14.41 -16.78 40.45
CA SER A 748 -14.51 -15.88 41.60
C SER A 748 -14.10 -14.46 41.23
N SER A 749 -14.22 -13.51 42.16
CA SER A 749 -13.83 -12.12 41.92
C SER A 749 -12.31 -11.96 41.78
N ASN A 750 -11.91 -10.98 40.98
CA ASN A 750 -10.54 -10.48 40.95
C ASN A 750 -10.12 -9.97 42.32
N TYR A 751 -8.82 -10.07 42.65
CA TYR A 751 -8.32 -9.62 43.94
C TYR A 751 -6.88 -9.10 43.87
N LEU A 752 -6.56 -8.21 44.81
CA LEU A 752 -5.21 -7.78 45.17
C LEU A 752 -5.13 -7.64 46.70
N SER A 753 -4.14 -8.26 47.31
CA SER A 753 -3.78 -8.10 48.71
C SER A 753 -2.35 -7.58 48.79
N ILE A 754 -2.17 -6.50 49.53
CA ILE A 754 -0.87 -5.87 49.80
C ILE A 754 -0.65 -5.92 51.32
N THR A 755 0.43 -6.56 51.76
CA THR A 755 0.78 -6.67 53.19
C THR A 755 2.25 -6.33 53.43
N GLY A 756 2.59 -6.01 54.69
CA GLY A 756 3.95 -5.64 55.13
C GLY A 756 4.50 -4.36 54.48
N SER A 757 3.62 -3.41 54.16
CA SER A 757 3.98 -2.10 53.60
C SER A 757 4.07 -1.01 54.68
N HIS A 758 4.49 -1.35 55.89
CA HIS A 758 4.47 -0.46 57.06
C HIS A 758 5.35 0.79 56.90
N GLY A 759 6.43 0.68 56.12
CA GLY A 759 7.35 1.77 55.80
C GLY A 759 7.08 2.48 54.47
N PHE A 760 6.00 2.13 53.75
CA PHE A 760 5.73 2.65 52.41
C PHE A 760 4.37 3.32 52.31
N LYS A 761 4.29 4.40 51.52
CA LYS A 761 3.00 4.88 51.04
C LYS A 761 2.65 4.13 49.76
N VAL A 762 1.73 3.17 49.86
CA VAL A 762 1.28 2.39 48.71
C VAL A 762 -0.08 2.91 48.22
N SER A 763 -0.15 3.22 46.94
CA SER A 763 -1.40 3.46 46.22
C SER A 763 -1.44 2.59 44.97
N TYR A 764 -2.62 2.25 44.49
CA TYR A 764 -2.74 1.45 43.28
C TYR A 764 -3.96 1.87 42.47
N LYS A 765 -3.99 1.44 41.21
CA LYS A 765 -5.18 1.49 40.37
C LYS A 765 -5.32 0.18 39.60
N SER A 766 -6.54 -0.20 39.27
CA SER A 766 -6.79 -1.35 38.40
C SER A 766 -7.80 -1.05 37.32
N LYS A 767 -7.75 -1.81 36.24
CA LYS A 767 -8.80 -1.89 35.22
C LYS A 767 -8.94 -3.32 34.75
N VAL A 768 -10.07 -3.60 34.10
CA VAL A 768 -10.30 -4.85 33.37
C VAL A 768 -10.52 -4.55 31.90
N ALA A 769 -9.94 -5.36 31.01
CA ALA A 769 -9.99 -5.13 29.57
C ALA A 769 -9.71 -3.65 29.19
N ASN A 770 -10.61 -3.04 28.42
CA ASN A 770 -10.56 -1.65 27.98
C ASN A 770 -11.41 -0.69 28.82
N GLN A 771 -11.77 -1.09 30.04
CA GLN A 771 -12.54 -0.22 30.95
C GLN A 771 -11.67 0.86 31.60
N GLU A 772 -12.34 1.83 32.21
CA GLU A 772 -11.73 2.92 32.97
C GLU A 772 -10.92 2.42 34.18
N TRP A 773 -9.93 3.23 34.59
CA TRP A 773 -9.12 2.96 35.77
C TRP A 773 -9.86 3.28 37.08
N TYR A 774 -9.89 2.32 38.01
CA TYR A 774 -10.36 2.49 39.38
C TYR A 774 -9.17 2.75 40.32
N TYR A 775 -9.26 3.78 41.14
CA TYR A 775 -8.18 4.19 42.05
C TYR A 775 -8.38 3.63 43.46
N ASN A 776 -7.33 3.03 44.01
CA ASN A 776 -7.29 2.36 45.31
C ASN A 776 -8.42 1.33 45.52
N GLN A 777 -8.86 0.72 44.43
CA GLN A 777 -9.90 -0.30 44.39
C GLN A 777 -9.54 -1.32 43.30
N ILE A 778 -9.91 -2.58 43.53
CA ILE A 778 -9.83 -3.64 42.52
C ILE A 778 -11.15 -3.76 41.78
N SER A 779 -11.08 -3.86 40.45
CA SER A 779 -12.20 -4.23 39.59
C SER A 779 -12.58 -5.69 39.86
N GLU A 780 -13.59 -5.94 40.69
CA GLU A 780 -13.96 -7.29 41.15
C GLU A 780 -14.47 -8.22 40.03
N THR A 781 -14.97 -7.66 38.93
CA THR A 781 -15.52 -8.39 37.78
C THR A 781 -14.88 -7.92 36.47
N GLY A 782 -14.85 -8.78 35.46
CA GLY A 782 -14.20 -8.52 34.18
C GLY A 782 -12.76 -9.06 34.12
N HIS A 783 -12.22 -9.12 32.90
CA HIS A 783 -10.96 -9.81 32.60
C HIS A 783 -10.47 -9.36 31.22
N PRO A 784 -9.14 -9.34 30.97
CA PRO A 784 -8.06 -9.60 31.92
C PRO A 784 -7.87 -8.45 32.92
N LEU A 785 -7.13 -8.67 34.00
CA LEU A 785 -6.90 -7.70 35.08
C LEU A 785 -5.56 -6.97 34.89
N SER A 786 -5.59 -5.65 34.89
CA SER A 786 -4.41 -4.79 34.87
C SER A 786 -4.29 -4.00 36.17
N ILE A 787 -3.10 -3.97 36.77
CA ILE A 787 -2.83 -3.31 38.05
C ILE A 787 -1.60 -2.41 37.92
N VAL A 788 -1.70 -1.16 38.36
CA VAL A 788 -0.54 -0.27 38.53
C VAL A 788 -0.41 0.06 40.00
N ILE A 789 0.73 -0.25 40.60
CA ILE A 789 1.05 0.00 42.00
C ILE A 789 2.12 1.07 42.06
N THR A 790 1.89 2.14 42.82
CA THR A 790 2.86 3.20 43.08
C THR A 790 3.30 3.11 44.54
N ILE A 791 4.61 3.05 44.75
CA ILE A 791 5.25 2.96 46.07
C ILE A 791 6.00 4.26 46.29
N GLY A 792 5.60 5.02 47.31
CA GLY A 792 6.19 6.31 47.68
C GLY A 792 6.94 6.28 49.01
#